data_AF-A0A1X6N611-F1
#
_entry.id   AF-A0A1X6N611-F1
#
_cell.length_a   1.000
_cell.length_b   1.000
_cell.length_c   1.000
_cell.angle_alpha   90.00
_cell.angle_beta   90.00
_cell.angle_gamma   90.00
#
_symmetry.space_group_name_H-M   'P 1'
#
loop_
_entity.id
_entity.type
_entity.pdbx_description
1 polymer ?
#
loop_
_entity_poly.entity_id
_entity_poly.type
_entity_poly.pdbx_seq_one_letter_code
_entity_poly.pdbx_strand_id
1 'polypeptide(L)'
;MGSTQAGIDVYLAQFNYECYIYIAATAFYCYDYCLTFSDEVRFVWKARPSVIAALFYVFRYTALFNTVFMILGLHAWPSWQSDRRSYQNPLHVEAEAKRFIAAVPSSYARRWRLLPFVATLLLGLINPAISIYTFIINEPILITFPRLTCGLQTQEEYAQLYDKLIQGARGSSLLFDLVVLIITWTKLRVAAMDIRSQARVSVVLIRDSKSLHSLQLIVNILGISIGSLTSLLIPMSTWIAILTSSLLSRLLFDLRKVSAEGLGVSITHTMGTLAFADAHSLGDDTVMDTPDVTSGRYLDEENRPRSLLAIPTSLSIRTCHCIEALDSNIPPPQNSCIMFPFPPSEMEANVYYAGLPSAPALVACTSTTPWEAPTGLEAYRNIKELRAVGNHALKEAWEDDLAKAPRPSGLDEELLVESNIADVDVEIRESVVTRSAGPKLLTPTYSSDCTVDVREPFTTTLGLPICAQSTPWVEDTGGFFISEGGKPERLLLVTARHVVFPPDKNENKHFEHKNDSQRCCDVRLFGDAAFKKYLESIKAGIGGKAIMAQYQERRIKAIEGKGDPAANRERQEAQAELDKAMAVMEELNDFYQNILTHWDLPESRVLGHVILSLPISSGEGYTEDWAAIEIDASKIDANNFNGNAIDLGTHIPVDEFSRMMCSNPRNAHSFTYPGDRLLKLKGTIPDDEMRHPTALDENNDPCLIVIKRGNTTNLTVGRASDICSYARIYDDNDKAETSKEWAILPFDSKSGPFSAKGDSGSVVVDGLGRIGGLLTSGAGATPSLDIAYATPISFLLKRMQENGLNLVNASRQTA
;
A
#
# COMPACT_ATOMS: atom_id res chain seq x y z
N MET A 1 -44.82 40.96 -2.23
CA MET A 1 -44.92 40.72 -3.69
C MET A 1 -44.67 39.24 -3.91
N GLY A 2 -45.62 38.51 -4.49
CA GLY A 2 -45.59 37.04 -4.56
C GLY A 2 -44.63 36.54 -5.63
N SER A 3 -43.60 35.77 -5.22
CA SER A 3 -42.80 34.97 -6.13
C SER A 3 -43.60 33.74 -6.56
N THR A 4 -43.81 33.56 -7.85
CA THR A 4 -44.41 32.33 -8.42
C THR A 4 -43.49 31.13 -8.16
N GLN A 5 -44.04 29.93 -8.00
CA GLN A 5 -43.27 28.68 -7.80
C GLN A 5 -42.17 28.50 -8.86
N ALA A 6 -42.47 28.86 -10.11
CA ALA A 6 -41.49 28.85 -11.20
C ALA A 6 -40.29 29.79 -10.97
N GLY A 7 -40.49 30.94 -10.31
CA GLY A 7 -39.40 31.84 -9.94
C GLY A 7 -38.52 31.29 -8.83
N ILE A 8 -39.10 30.51 -7.91
CA ILE A 8 -38.36 29.81 -6.84
C ILE A 8 -37.52 28.69 -7.44
N ASP A 9 -38.07 27.92 -8.38
CA ASP A 9 -37.37 26.81 -9.03
C ASP A 9 -36.18 27.30 -9.87
N VAL A 10 -36.34 28.41 -10.60
CA VAL A 10 -35.25 29.06 -11.35
C VAL A 10 -34.16 29.58 -10.41
N TYR A 11 -34.54 30.20 -9.28
CA TYR A 11 -33.59 30.69 -8.29
C TYR A 11 -32.81 29.55 -7.62
N LEU A 12 -33.47 28.44 -7.27
CA LEU A 12 -32.82 27.26 -6.71
C LEU A 12 -31.88 26.58 -7.71
N ALA A 13 -32.27 26.50 -8.98
CA ALA A 13 -31.41 25.96 -10.03
C ALA A 13 -30.14 26.80 -10.21
N GLN A 14 -30.28 28.13 -10.19
CA GLN A 14 -29.14 29.04 -10.28
C GLN A 14 -28.23 28.97 -9.04
N PHE A 15 -28.82 28.94 -7.84
CA PHE A 15 -28.09 28.78 -6.59
C PHE A 15 -27.30 27.47 -6.54
N ASN A 16 -27.91 26.36 -6.98
CA ASN A 16 -27.24 25.07 -7.06
C ASN A 16 -26.07 25.10 -8.07
N TYR A 17 -26.26 25.75 -9.22
CA TYR A 17 -25.20 25.91 -10.22
C TYR A 17 -23.99 26.67 -9.66
N GLU A 18 -24.22 27.77 -8.94
CA GLU A 18 -23.16 28.52 -8.27
C GLU A 18 -22.45 27.66 -7.21
N CYS A 19 -23.20 26.89 -6.40
CA CYS A 19 -22.63 25.99 -5.40
C CYS A 19 -21.73 24.90 -6.02
N TYR A 20 -22.14 24.29 -7.13
CA TYR A 20 -21.32 23.28 -7.82
C TYR A 20 -20.00 23.86 -8.31
N ILE A 21 -19.99 25.10 -8.81
CA ILE A 21 -18.77 25.77 -9.26
C ILE A 21 -17.82 26.01 -8.08
N TYR A 22 -18.32 26.42 -6.92
CA TYR A 22 -17.50 26.60 -5.71
C TYR A 22 -16.95 25.28 -5.15
N ILE A 23 -17.78 24.24 -5.12
CA ILE A 23 -17.37 22.90 -4.66
C ILE A 23 -16.28 22.35 -5.59
N ALA A 24 -16.42 22.52 -6.90
CA ALA A 24 -15.41 22.09 -7.86
C ALA A 24 -14.08 22.85 -7.69
N ALA A 25 -14.12 24.17 -7.44
CA ALA A 25 -12.92 24.97 -7.17
C ALA A 25 -12.21 24.51 -5.89
N THR A 26 -13.00 24.27 -4.84
CA THR A 26 -12.55 23.78 -3.54
C THR A 26 -11.92 22.40 -3.65
N ALA A 27 -12.59 21.47 -4.35
CA ALA A 27 -12.07 20.12 -4.58
C ALA A 27 -10.74 20.15 -5.34
N PHE A 28 -10.63 21.02 -6.36
CA PHE A 28 -9.37 21.23 -7.08
C PHE A 28 -8.25 21.73 -6.16
N TYR A 29 -8.53 22.74 -5.32
CA TYR A 29 -7.53 23.27 -4.39
C TYR A 29 -7.11 22.23 -3.36
N CYS A 30 -8.04 21.49 -2.77
CA CYS A 30 -7.73 20.41 -1.82
C CYS A 30 -6.88 19.31 -2.47
N TYR A 31 -7.20 18.93 -3.71
CA TYR A 31 -6.42 17.96 -4.47
C TYR A 31 -5.00 18.45 -4.75
N ASP A 32 -4.84 19.69 -5.25
CA ASP A 32 -3.53 20.31 -5.44
C ASP A 32 -2.75 20.41 -4.13
N TYR A 33 -3.45 20.71 -3.02
CA TYR A 33 -2.86 20.81 -1.70
C TYR A 33 -2.27 19.48 -1.23
N CYS A 34 -3.05 18.39 -1.32
CA CYS A 34 -2.58 17.06 -0.98
C CYS A 34 -1.37 16.62 -1.82
N LEU A 35 -1.38 16.92 -3.13
CA LEU A 35 -0.27 16.54 -4.02
C LEU A 35 1.05 17.25 -3.68
N THR A 36 0.99 18.51 -3.29
CA THR A 36 2.19 19.35 -3.10
C THR A 36 2.59 19.51 -1.63
N PHE A 37 1.83 18.93 -0.70
CA PHE A 37 2.11 19.00 0.74
C PHE A 37 3.45 18.35 1.13
N SER A 38 3.78 17.20 0.55
CA SER A 38 5.06 16.51 0.82
C SER A 38 6.26 17.39 0.46
N ASP A 39 6.20 18.04 -0.71
CA ASP A 39 7.20 18.99 -1.17
C ASP A 39 7.24 20.25 -0.30
N GLU A 40 6.09 20.70 0.22
CA GLU A 40 6.01 21.82 1.16
C GLU A 40 6.79 21.56 2.44
N VAL A 41 6.57 20.41 3.06
CA VAL A 41 7.29 19.99 4.27
C VAL A 41 8.79 19.92 3.99
N ARG A 42 9.17 19.37 2.83
CA ARG A 42 10.58 19.13 2.47
C ARG A 42 11.34 20.40 2.11
N PHE A 43 10.78 21.27 1.28
CA PHE A 43 11.48 22.41 0.69
C PHE A 43 11.14 23.76 1.31
N VAL A 44 10.02 23.86 2.04
CA VAL A 44 9.58 25.12 2.65
C VAL A 44 9.73 25.08 4.17
N TRP A 45 9.19 24.06 4.84
CA TRP A 45 9.17 24.02 6.30
C TRP A 45 10.54 23.70 6.91
N LYS A 46 11.31 22.80 6.30
CA LYS A 46 12.66 22.43 6.74
C LYS A 46 13.76 23.40 6.31
N ALA A 47 13.44 24.40 5.49
CA ALA A 47 14.41 25.32 4.90
C ALA A 47 14.51 26.63 5.70
N ARG A 48 15.66 27.31 5.60
CA ARG A 48 15.89 28.59 6.29
C ARG A 48 14.85 29.66 5.85
N PRO A 49 14.44 30.55 6.75
CA PRO A 49 13.53 31.65 6.41
C PRO A 49 14.15 32.51 5.31
N SER A 50 13.40 32.74 4.24
CA SER A 50 13.81 33.57 3.10
C SER A 50 12.62 34.32 2.53
N VAL A 51 12.87 35.37 1.75
CA VAL A 51 11.83 36.13 1.05
C VAL A 51 10.93 35.22 0.21
N ILE A 52 11.49 34.17 -0.41
CA ILE A 52 10.75 33.19 -1.20
C ILE A 52 9.84 32.34 -0.31
N ALA A 53 10.26 31.95 0.91
CA ALA A 53 9.37 31.27 1.85
C ALA A 53 8.24 32.18 2.32
N ALA A 54 8.54 33.45 2.64
CA ALA A 54 7.52 34.40 3.06
C ALA A 54 6.46 34.59 1.97
N LEU A 55 6.88 34.77 0.71
CA LEU A 55 5.98 34.85 -0.44
C LEU A 55 5.16 33.56 -0.63
N PHE A 56 5.81 32.40 -0.48
CA PHE A 56 5.12 31.12 -0.53
C PHE A 56 4.02 31.02 0.53
N TYR A 57 4.32 31.32 1.80
CA TYR A 57 3.33 31.28 2.87
C TYR A 57 2.16 32.24 2.60
N VAL A 58 2.45 33.45 2.13
CA VAL A 58 1.42 34.44 1.80
C VAL A 58 0.50 33.92 0.69
N PHE A 59 1.04 33.49 -0.45
CA PHE A 59 0.19 33.04 -1.56
C PHE A 59 -0.54 31.74 -1.27
N ARG A 60 0.12 30.79 -0.61
CA ARG A 60 -0.41 29.46 -0.33
C ARG A 60 -1.50 29.50 0.72
N TYR A 61 -1.21 30.08 1.89
CA TYR A 61 -2.14 30.02 3.03
C TYR A 61 -3.29 31.00 2.89
N THR A 62 -3.14 32.12 2.17
CA THR A 62 -4.27 33.01 1.87
C THR A 62 -5.36 32.29 1.08
N ALA A 63 -4.98 31.46 0.10
CA ALA A 63 -5.94 30.63 -0.63
C ALA A 63 -6.52 29.51 0.22
N LEU A 64 -5.74 28.92 1.13
CA LEU A 64 -6.22 27.92 2.09
C LEU A 64 -7.27 28.52 3.01
N PHE A 65 -7.00 29.69 3.60
CA PHE A 65 -7.96 30.40 4.44
C PHE A 65 -9.24 30.73 3.66
N ASN A 66 -9.12 31.25 2.43
CA ASN A 66 -10.28 31.50 1.58
C ASN A 66 -11.10 30.22 1.35
N THR A 67 -10.43 29.11 1.06
CA THR A 67 -11.09 27.80 0.83
C THR A 67 -11.80 27.30 2.09
N VAL A 68 -11.17 27.42 3.25
CA VAL A 68 -11.78 27.07 4.54
C VAL A 68 -13.03 27.90 4.79
N PHE A 69 -12.98 29.22 4.60
CA PHE A 69 -14.16 30.07 4.77
C PHE A 69 -15.27 29.76 3.77
N MET A 70 -14.93 29.39 2.53
CA MET A 70 -15.89 28.92 1.54
C MET A 70 -16.59 27.64 1.99
N ILE A 71 -15.85 26.63 2.47
CA ILE A 71 -16.42 25.39 3.01
C ILE A 71 -17.33 25.69 4.21
N LEU A 72 -16.87 26.54 5.12
CA LEU A 72 -17.64 26.95 6.30
C LEU A 72 -18.92 27.71 5.91
N GLY A 73 -18.88 28.51 4.85
CA GLY A 73 -20.02 29.25 4.32
C GLY A 73 -21.04 28.41 3.55
N LEU A 74 -20.62 27.27 2.97
CA LEU A 74 -21.52 26.33 2.28
C LEU A 74 -22.34 25.46 3.26
N HIS A 75 -21.96 25.41 4.54
CA HIS A 75 -22.68 24.71 5.60
C HIS A 75 -23.49 25.68 6.46
N ALA A 76 -24.77 25.38 6.73
CA ALA A 76 -25.49 26.14 7.74
C ALA A 76 -25.27 25.49 9.09
N TRP A 77 -24.44 26.16 9.87
CA TRP A 77 -24.18 25.81 11.26
C TRP A 77 -25.43 26.19 12.08
N PRO A 78 -25.93 25.31 12.95
CA PRO A 78 -26.92 25.70 13.95
C PRO A 78 -26.29 26.80 14.82
N SER A 79 -26.77 28.03 14.72
CA SER A 79 -26.19 29.13 15.48
C SER A 79 -26.76 29.17 16.91
N TRP A 80 -25.87 29.35 17.88
CA TRP A 80 -26.13 29.86 19.23
C TRP A 80 -26.55 31.35 19.27
N GLN A 81 -26.68 32.02 18.12
CA GLN A 81 -26.83 33.47 17.98
C GLN A 81 -28.22 33.87 17.46
N SER A 82 -29.27 33.28 18.04
CA SER A 82 -30.64 33.73 17.85
C SER A 82 -31.02 34.95 18.71
N ASP A 83 -30.07 35.64 19.34
CA ASP A 83 -30.39 36.89 20.04
C ASP A 83 -29.34 38.00 19.89
N ARG A 84 -29.82 39.10 19.32
CA ARG A 84 -29.33 40.49 19.36
C ARG A 84 -27.86 40.73 19.74
N ARG A 85 -27.04 40.87 18.69
CA ARG A 85 -26.10 41.99 18.39
C ARG A 85 -24.94 41.42 17.59
N SER A 86 -24.88 41.77 16.31
CA SER A 86 -23.68 41.61 15.51
C SER A 86 -22.61 42.56 16.08
N TYR A 87 -21.78 42.04 16.99
CA TYR A 87 -20.47 42.63 17.22
C TYR A 87 -19.62 42.27 16.02
N GLN A 88 -19.46 43.26 15.13
CA GLN A 88 -18.38 43.32 14.16
C GLN A 88 -17.07 42.96 14.85
N ASN A 89 -16.36 41.95 14.34
CA ASN A 89 -14.93 41.88 14.53
C ASN A 89 -14.24 41.77 13.15
N PRO A 90 -13.47 42.81 12.77
CA PRO A 90 -12.82 42.93 11.47
C PRO A 90 -11.44 42.27 11.52
N LEU A 91 -11.28 41.03 11.05
CA LEU A 91 -9.97 40.42 10.91
C LEU A 91 -9.88 39.55 9.65
N HIS A 92 -10.05 40.19 8.49
CA HIS A 92 -9.12 39.88 7.40
C HIS A 92 -7.88 40.73 7.64
N VAL A 93 -6.87 40.13 8.29
CA VAL A 93 -5.54 40.74 8.40
C VAL A 93 -4.91 40.72 7.01
N GLU A 94 -5.27 41.68 6.19
CA GLU A 94 -4.39 42.18 5.13
C GLU A 94 -3.58 43.37 5.68
N ALA A 95 -2.92 43.12 6.81
CA ALA A 95 -1.99 44.05 7.45
C ALA A 95 -0.58 43.46 7.50
N GLU A 96 -0.08 42.93 6.39
CA GLU A 96 1.37 42.71 6.18
C GLU A 96 1.85 43.10 4.76
N ALA A 97 0.98 43.61 3.88
CA ALA A 97 1.42 44.19 2.59
C ALA A 97 2.20 45.52 2.75
N LYS A 98 2.12 46.16 3.93
CA LYS A 98 2.84 47.41 4.22
C LYS A 98 4.20 47.24 4.92
N ARG A 99 4.62 46.02 5.27
CA ARG A 99 5.91 45.79 5.95
C ARG A 99 6.95 45.02 5.14
N PHE A 100 6.60 44.45 3.99
CA PHE A 100 7.56 43.71 3.17
C PHE A 100 8.20 44.50 2.01
N ILE A 101 7.85 45.80 1.83
CA ILE A 101 8.50 46.68 0.85
C ILE A 101 9.84 47.24 1.35
N ALA A 102 10.27 46.92 2.58
CA ALA A 102 11.52 47.42 3.16
C ALA A 102 12.73 46.47 3.11
N ALA A 103 12.65 45.29 2.51
CA ALA A 103 13.76 44.33 2.45
C ALA A 103 14.14 43.94 1.01
N VAL A 104 14.55 44.94 0.23
CA VAL A 104 15.44 44.72 -0.92
C VAL A 104 16.64 45.67 -0.81
N PRO A 105 17.71 45.20 -0.18
CA PRO A 105 19.06 45.39 -0.72
C PRO A 105 19.74 44.02 -0.78
N SER A 106 20.48 43.60 -1.81
CA SER A 106 21.33 44.26 -2.79
C SER A 106 21.69 43.14 -3.78
N SER A 107 21.56 43.28 -5.09
CA SER A 107 22.71 43.59 -5.95
C SER A 107 22.23 43.52 -7.39
N TYR A 108 21.86 44.66 -7.98
CA TYR A 108 22.07 44.98 -9.41
C TYR A 108 21.50 46.37 -9.70
N ALA A 109 21.96 47.36 -8.94
CA ALA A 109 21.71 48.76 -9.27
C ALA A 109 22.67 49.19 -10.39
N ARG A 110 22.28 48.99 -11.65
CA ARG A 110 22.86 49.73 -12.78
C ARG A 110 21.80 50.60 -13.46
N ARG A 111 21.47 51.67 -12.73
CA ARG A 111 21.00 53.04 -13.05
C ARG A 111 20.12 53.40 -14.28
N TRP A 112 19.50 52.47 -15.03
CA TRP A 112 18.48 52.83 -16.05
C TRP A 112 17.28 51.86 -16.14
N ARG A 113 17.04 51.00 -15.14
CA ARG A 113 16.00 49.94 -15.17
C ARG A 113 14.95 49.96 -14.04
N LEU A 114 14.97 50.96 -13.15
CA LEU A 114 14.00 51.06 -12.04
C LEU A 114 12.61 51.50 -12.51
N LEU A 115 12.53 52.33 -13.55
CA LEU A 115 11.26 52.88 -14.05
C LEU A 115 10.25 51.80 -14.49
N PRO A 116 10.61 50.79 -15.31
CA PRO A 116 9.67 49.71 -15.65
C PRO A 116 9.27 48.86 -14.44
N PHE A 117 10.16 48.65 -13.47
CA PHE A 117 9.81 47.90 -12.26
C PHE A 117 8.79 48.64 -11.39
N VAL A 118 9.00 49.94 -11.19
CA VAL A 118 8.06 50.80 -10.45
C VAL A 118 6.72 50.92 -11.20
N ALA A 119 6.76 51.03 -12.54
CA ALA A 119 5.55 51.05 -13.36
C ALA A 119 4.76 49.73 -13.27
N THR A 120 5.44 48.59 -13.37
CA THR A 120 4.82 47.26 -13.22
C THR A 120 4.26 47.07 -11.81
N LEU A 121 4.96 47.54 -10.77
CA LEU A 121 4.48 47.50 -9.39
C LEU A 121 3.21 48.34 -9.20
N LEU A 122 3.22 49.59 -9.68
CA LEU A 122 2.06 50.47 -9.60
C LEU A 122 0.85 49.89 -10.34
N LEU A 123 1.09 49.29 -11.51
CA LEU A 123 0.05 48.60 -12.30
C LEU A 123 -0.53 47.39 -11.55
N GLY A 124 0.31 46.61 -10.86
CA GLY A 124 -0.11 45.47 -10.05
C GLY A 124 -0.91 45.85 -8.79
N LEU A 125 -0.77 47.08 -8.29
CA LEU A 125 -1.50 47.58 -7.11
C LEU A 125 -2.90 48.13 -7.42
N ILE A 126 -3.24 48.35 -8.69
CA ILE A 126 -4.54 48.90 -9.09
C ILE A 126 -5.68 47.92 -8.75
N ASN A 127 -5.53 46.63 -9.05
CA ASN A 127 -6.57 45.64 -8.79
C ASN A 127 -6.86 45.48 -7.27
N PRO A 128 -5.86 45.31 -6.38
CA PRO A 128 -6.08 45.32 -4.93
C PRO A 128 -6.75 46.60 -4.43
N ALA A 129 -6.31 47.78 -4.89
CA ALA A 129 -6.89 49.05 -4.46
C ALA A 129 -8.37 49.18 -4.84
N ILE A 130 -8.74 48.76 -6.06
CA ILE A 130 -10.13 48.76 -6.51
C ILE A 130 -10.94 47.73 -5.73
N SER A 131 -10.41 46.53 -5.48
CA SER A 131 -11.09 45.46 -4.74
C SER A 131 -11.37 45.85 -3.27
N ILE A 132 -10.46 46.60 -2.65
CA ILE A 132 -10.67 47.16 -1.30
C ILE A 132 -11.78 48.22 -1.33
N TYR A 133 -11.76 49.10 -2.34
CA TYR A 133 -12.79 50.13 -2.48
C TYR A 133 -14.18 49.53 -2.74
N THR A 134 -14.28 48.49 -3.58
CA THR A 134 -15.55 47.80 -3.84
C THR A 134 -16.09 47.09 -2.60
N PHE A 135 -15.22 46.61 -1.70
CA PHE A 135 -15.64 46.05 -0.42
C PHE A 135 -16.20 47.13 0.53
N ILE A 136 -15.58 48.31 0.56
CA ILE A 136 -16.02 49.43 1.42
C ILE A 136 -17.42 49.93 1.07
N ILE A 137 -17.81 49.86 -0.21
CA ILE A 137 -19.12 50.32 -0.70
C ILE A 137 -20.23 49.24 -0.65
N ASN A 138 -19.93 48.03 -0.16
CA ASN A 138 -20.90 46.97 0.03
C ASN A 138 -21.51 47.03 1.44
N GLU A 139 -22.83 46.91 1.53
CA GLU A 139 -23.53 46.82 2.81
C GLU A 139 -23.85 45.36 3.17
N PRO A 140 -23.77 44.98 4.47
CA PRO A 140 -24.17 43.67 4.91
C PRO A 140 -25.70 43.54 4.86
N ILE A 141 -26.20 42.52 4.17
CA ILE A 141 -27.62 42.20 4.11
C ILE A 141 -27.90 40.85 4.77
N LEU A 142 -29.09 40.72 5.36
CA LEU A 142 -29.56 39.44 5.89
C LEU A 142 -30.38 38.74 4.81
N ILE A 143 -29.89 37.63 4.29
CA ILE A 143 -30.60 36.80 3.31
C ILE A 143 -31.40 35.77 4.09
N THR A 144 -32.72 35.79 3.94
CA THR A 144 -33.65 34.99 4.77
C THR A 144 -34.18 33.72 4.10
N PHE A 145 -33.71 33.36 2.90
CA PHE A 145 -34.23 32.22 2.15
C PHE A 145 -33.12 31.60 1.28
N PRO A 146 -32.88 30.26 1.30
CA PRO A 146 -33.55 29.18 2.05
C PRO A 146 -33.01 28.96 3.48
N ARG A 147 -31.99 29.72 3.91
CA ARG A 147 -31.46 29.75 5.29
C ARG A 147 -31.05 31.19 5.65
N LEU A 148 -31.00 31.52 6.94
CA LEU A 148 -30.50 32.81 7.42
C LEU A 148 -28.99 32.90 7.21
N THR A 149 -28.56 33.74 6.27
CA THR A 149 -27.14 34.00 5.99
C THR A 149 -26.88 35.51 5.92
N CYS A 150 -25.64 35.92 6.17
CA CYS A 150 -25.20 37.30 5.91
C CYS A 150 -24.62 37.34 4.50
N GLY A 151 -25.20 38.18 3.64
CA GLY A 151 -24.67 38.50 2.32
C GLY A 151 -24.09 39.91 2.27
N LEU A 152 -23.39 40.23 1.19
CA LEU A 152 -23.01 41.60 0.84
C LEU A 152 -23.87 42.03 -0.34
N GLN A 153 -24.50 43.20 -0.25
CA GLN A 153 -25.21 43.80 -1.36
C GLN A 153 -24.63 45.17 -1.63
N THR A 154 -24.34 45.45 -2.91
CA THR A 154 -24.00 46.78 -3.36
C THR A 154 -25.20 47.71 -3.21
N GLN A 155 -24.96 48.87 -2.63
CA GLN A 155 -25.97 49.92 -2.57
C GLN A 155 -26.44 50.26 -4.00
N GLU A 156 -27.75 50.37 -4.25
CA GLU A 156 -28.31 50.54 -5.61
C GLU A 156 -27.73 51.75 -6.35
N GLU A 157 -27.36 52.80 -5.62
CA GLU A 157 -26.72 54.02 -6.15
C GLU A 157 -25.33 53.77 -6.77
N TYR A 158 -24.62 52.73 -6.31
CA TYR A 158 -23.26 52.40 -6.74
C TYR A 158 -23.16 51.16 -7.64
N ALA A 159 -24.27 50.50 -8.00
CA ALA A 159 -24.24 49.27 -8.80
C ALA A 159 -23.53 49.44 -10.15
N GLN A 160 -23.81 50.53 -10.88
CA GLN A 160 -23.14 50.81 -12.16
C GLN A 160 -21.66 51.19 -12.00
N LEU A 161 -21.30 51.79 -10.86
CA LEU A 161 -19.92 52.14 -10.54
C LEU A 161 -19.13 50.89 -10.17
N TYR A 162 -19.74 49.98 -9.41
CA TYR A 162 -19.17 48.69 -9.01
C TYR A 162 -18.79 47.82 -10.22
N ASP A 163 -19.69 47.68 -11.20
CA ASP A 163 -19.42 46.90 -12.41
C ASP A 163 -18.24 47.48 -13.20
N LYS A 164 -18.17 48.81 -13.35
CA LYS A 164 -17.06 49.50 -14.03
C LYS A 164 -15.74 49.35 -13.27
N LEU A 165 -15.78 49.41 -11.95
CA LEU A 165 -14.61 49.23 -11.09
C LEU A 165 -14.05 47.80 -11.22
N ILE A 166 -14.89 46.77 -11.17
CA ILE A 166 -14.43 45.38 -11.32
C ILE A 166 -13.85 45.12 -12.72
N GLN A 167 -14.47 45.66 -13.77
CA GLN A 167 -13.93 45.58 -15.13
C GLN A 167 -12.57 46.29 -15.23
N GLY A 168 -12.42 47.46 -14.61
CA GLY A 168 -11.15 48.19 -14.52
C GLY A 168 -10.07 47.42 -13.76
N ALA A 169 -10.44 46.78 -12.64
CA ALA A 169 -9.55 45.96 -11.83
C ALA A 169 -9.01 44.75 -12.63
N ARG A 170 -9.90 44.04 -13.34
CA ARG A 170 -9.52 42.92 -14.23
C ARG A 170 -8.66 43.38 -15.41
N GLY A 171 -9.00 44.52 -16.01
CA GLY A 171 -8.20 45.14 -17.07
C GLY A 171 -6.78 45.49 -16.62
N SER A 172 -6.61 45.96 -15.39
CA SER A 172 -5.28 46.27 -14.82
C SER A 172 -4.41 45.02 -14.61
N SER A 173 -5.00 43.91 -14.13
CA SER A 173 -4.29 42.63 -14.00
C SER A 173 -3.91 42.03 -15.35
N LEU A 174 -4.78 42.14 -16.36
CA LEU A 174 -4.46 41.71 -17.72
C LEU A 174 -3.26 42.48 -18.29
N LEU A 175 -3.24 43.80 -18.13
CA LEU A 175 -2.13 44.64 -18.57
C LEU A 175 -0.84 44.31 -17.81
N PHE A 176 -0.94 44.04 -16.50
CA PHE A 176 0.19 43.60 -15.69
C PHE A 176 0.80 42.31 -16.22
N ASP A 177 -0.02 41.27 -16.42
CA ASP A 177 0.45 39.97 -16.92
C ASP A 177 1.06 40.07 -18.30
N LEU A 178 0.46 40.88 -19.19
CA LEU A 178 0.98 41.11 -20.53
C LEU A 178 2.37 41.78 -20.48
N VAL A 179 2.56 42.79 -19.62
CA VAL A 179 3.85 43.45 -19.44
C VAL A 179 4.89 42.48 -18.87
N VAL A 180 4.54 41.68 -17.86
CA VAL A 180 5.45 40.68 -17.27
C VAL A 180 5.80 39.57 -18.28
N LEU A 181 4.84 39.12 -19.07
CA LEU A 181 5.05 38.14 -20.15
C LEU A 181 6.03 38.67 -21.20
N ILE A 182 5.84 39.92 -21.65
CA ILE A 182 6.72 40.57 -22.62
C ILE A 182 8.14 40.71 -22.06
N ILE A 183 8.28 41.15 -20.81
CA ILE A 183 9.59 41.25 -20.14
C ILE A 183 10.27 39.87 -20.06
N THR A 184 9.52 38.85 -19.66
CA THR A 184 10.00 37.47 -19.51
C THR A 184 10.43 36.88 -20.84
N TRP A 185 9.63 37.08 -21.90
CA TRP A 185 9.94 36.60 -23.24
C TRP A 185 11.15 37.30 -23.85
N THR A 186 11.27 38.61 -23.64
CA THR A 186 12.43 39.38 -24.10
C THR A 186 13.71 38.88 -23.42
N LYS A 187 13.65 38.58 -22.12
CA LYS A 187 14.79 37.98 -21.40
C LYS A 187 15.10 36.55 -21.84
N LEU A 188 14.10 35.72 -22.11
CA LEU A 188 14.28 34.37 -22.64
C LEU A 188 15.00 34.41 -23.99
N ARG A 189 14.61 35.34 -24.87
CA ARG A 189 15.21 35.49 -26.20
C ARG A 189 16.67 35.93 -26.12
N VAL A 190 17.00 36.82 -25.18
CA VAL A 190 18.39 37.25 -24.91
C VAL A 190 19.22 36.13 -24.29
N ALA A 191 18.67 35.37 -23.34
CA ALA A 191 19.36 34.24 -22.71
C ALA A 191 19.58 33.06 -23.68
N ALA A 192 18.66 32.84 -24.63
CA ALA A 192 18.79 31.82 -25.67
C ALA A 192 19.86 32.14 -26.73
N MET A 193 20.26 33.41 -26.86
CA MET A 193 21.33 33.84 -27.77
C MET A 193 22.74 33.73 -27.18
N ASP A 194 22.87 33.51 -25.86
CA ASP A 194 24.15 33.43 -25.15
C ASP A 194 24.57 31.95 -24.96
N ILE A 195 25.01 31.31 -26.04
CA ILE A 195 25.46 29.91 -26.07
C ILE A 195 26.93 29.85 -25.62
N ARG A 196 27.18 29.98 -24.32
CA ARG A 196 28.42 29.48 -23.69
C ARG A 196 28.23 29.25 -22.19
N SER A 197 28.20 27.97 -21.84
CA SER A 197 28.48 27.37 -20.51
C SER A 197 27.87 28.03 -19.27
N GLN A 198 26.68 27.52 -18.84
CA GLN A 198 26.25 27.26 -17.44
C GLN A 198 24.72 27.39 -17.20
N ALA A 199 23.90 27.80 -18.17
CA ALA A 199 22.51 28.18 -17.90
C ALA A 199 21.43 27.16 -18.33
N ARG A 200 21.62 25.84 -18.16
CA ARG A 200 20.52 24.87 -18.42
C ARG A 200 19.32 25.10 -17.48
N VAL A 201 19.59 25.36 -16.20
CA VAL A 201 18.56 25.52 -15.16
C VAL A 201 17.82 26.86 -15.29
N SER A 202 18.55 27.95 -15.57
CA SER A 202 17.94 29.27 -15.79
C SER A 202 17.03 29.30 -17.02
N VAL A 203 17.40 28.57 -18.09
CA VAL A 203 16.58 28.48 -19.31
C VAL A 203 15.30 27.68 -19.07
N VAL A 204 15.37 26.58 -18.30
CA VAL A 204 14.19 25.80 -17.90
C VAL A 204 13.26 26.62 -17.01
N LEU A 205 13.80 27.30 -15.98
CA LEU A 205 13.03 28.19 -15.10
C LEU A 205 12.33 29.33 -15.85
N ILE A 206 13.01 29.93 -16.83
CA ILE A 206 12.41 31.00 -17.66
C ILE A 206 11.37 30.42 -18.63
N ARG A 207 11.55 29.18 -19.13
CA ARG A 207 10.57 28.47 -19.95
C ARG A 207 9.29 28.15 -19.17
N ASP A 208 9.42 27.69 -17.92
CA ASP A 208 8.28 27.37 -17.06
C ASP A 208 7.57 28.63 -16.58
N SER A 209 8.33 29.67 -16.23
CA SER A 209 7.79 31.01 -15.94
C SER A 209 6.98 31.55 -17.13
N LYS A 210 7.43 31.38 -18.38
CA LYS A 210 6.67 31.79 -19.57
C LYS A 210 5.33 31.07 -19.67
N SER A 211 5.32 29.74 -19.48
CA SER A 211 4.11 28.93 -19.56
C SER A 211 3.08 29.34 -18.50
N LEU A 212 3.55 29.62 -17.28
CA LEU A 212 2.72 30.06 -16.16
C LEU A 212 2.11 31.45 -16.39
N HIS A 213 2.90 32.44 -16.81
CA HIS A 213 2.37 33.78 -17.10
C HIS A 213 1.43 33.78 -18.32
N SER A 214 1.66 32.89 -19.29
CA SER A 214 0.74 32.69 -20.42
C SER A 214 -0.60 32.12 -19.96
N LEU A 215 -0.58 31.14 -19.06
CA LEU A 215 -1.77 30.55 -18.47
C LEU A 215 -2.53 31.57 -17.61
N GLN A 216 -1.82 32.37 -16.81
CA GLN A 216 -2.41 33.44 -16.00
C GLN A 216 -3.08 34.51 -16.88
N LEU A 217 -2.46 34.88 -18.00
CA LEU A 217 -3.05 35.79 -18.98
C LEU A 217 -4.35 35.21 -19.58
N ILE A 218 -4.35 33.91 -19.96
CA ILE A 218 -5.54 33.23 -20.48
C ILE A 218 -6.66 33.21 -19.43
N VAL A 219 -6.34 32.89 -18.18
CA VAL A 219 -7.27 32.88 -17.06
C VAL A 219 -7.88 34.27 -16.84
N ASN A 220 -7.08 35.34 -16.92
CA ASN A 220 -7.57 36.71 -16.79
C ASN A 220 -8.40 37.19 -18.01
N ILE A 221 -8.09 36.76 -19.23
CA ILE A 221 -8.92 37.00 -20.42
C ILE A 221 -10.29 36.32 -20.27
N LEU A 222 -10.29 35.03 -19.91
CA LEU A 222 -11.51 34.27 -19.65
C LEU A 222 -12.34 34.92 -18.53
N GLY A 223 -11.68 35.43 -17.49
CA GLY A 223 -12.31 36.19 -16.41
C GLY A 223 -13.01 37.47 -16.89
N ILE A 224 -12.45 38.20 -17.86
CA ILE A 224 -13.08 39.38 -18.46
C ILE A 224 -14.27 38.98 -19.34
N SER A 225 -14.09 37.97 -20.20
CA SER A 225 -15.14 37.48 -21.11
C SER A 225 -16.36 36.93 -20.35
N ILE A 226 -16.12 36.15 -19.29
CA ILE A 226 -17.18 35.52 -18.49
C ILE A 226 -17.77 36.51 -17.47
N GLY A 227 -17.01 37.53 -17.04
CA GLY A 227 -17.49 38.63 -16.20
C GLY A 227 -18.58 39.51 -16.82
N SER A 228 -18.85 39.35 -18.11
CA SER A 228 -20.02 39.95 -18.78
C SER A 228 -21.35 39.29 -18.37
N LEU A 229 -21.29 38.12 -17.71
CA LEU A 229 -22.42 37.41 -17.12
C LEU A 229 -22.42 37.67 -15.61
N THR A 230 -23.30 38.56 -15.13
CA THR A 230 -23.35 39.02 -13.74
C THR A 230 -23.50 37.89 -12.71
N SER A 231 -24.14 36.78 -13.08
CA SER A 231 -24.33 35.60 -12.23
C SER A 231 -23.08 34.75 -12.00
N LEU A 232 -22.07 34.82 -12.88
CA LEU A 232 -20.85 34.00 -12.77
C LEU A 232 -19.64 34.78 -12.26
N LEU A 233 -19.85 36.05 -11.92
CA LEU A 233 -18.78 36.96 -11.56
C LEU A 233 -17.99 36.48 -10.31
N ILE A 234 -18.70 36.10 -9.25
CA ILE A 234 -18.12 35.72 -7.95
C ILE A 234 -17.54 34.30 -7.99
N PRO A 235 -18.25 33.26 -8.49
CA PRO A 235 -17.69 31.90 -8.60
C PRO A 235 -16.41 31.85 -9.43
N MET A 236 -16.39 32.57 -10.55
CA MET A 236 -15.20 32.60 -11.42
C MET A 236 -14.03 33.36 -10.80
N SER A 237 -14.29 34.41 -10.00
CA SER A 237 -13.22 35.10 -9.26
C SER A 237 -12.51 34.18 -8.26
N THR A 238 -13.26 33.26 -7.65
CA THR A 238 -12.72 32.26 -6.71
C THR A 238 -11.87 31.23 -7.43
N TRP A 239 -12.32 30.74 -8.59
CA TRP A 239 -11.53 29.89 -9.47
C TRP A 239 -10.21 30.52 -9.89
N ILE A 240 -10.24 31.80 -10.29
CA ILE A 240 -9.05 32.55 -10.69
C ILE A 240 -8.07 32.63 -9.51
N ALA A 241 -8.54 33.00 -8.31
CA ALA A 241 -7.68 33.09 -7.13
C ALA A 241 -7.03 31.74 -6.75
N ILE A 242 -7.79 30.65 -6.81
CA ILE A 242 -7.31 29.29 -6.53
C ILE A 242 -6.25 28.85 -7.55
N LEU A 243 -6.52 29.05 -8.84
CA LEU A 243 -5.57 28.72 -9.91
C LEU A 243 -4.29 29.56 -9.78
N THR A 244 -4.42 30.87 -9.56
CA THR A 244 -3.26 31.76 -9.38
C THR A 244 -2.42 31.35 -8.18
N SER A 245 -3.02 31.04 -7.03
CA SER A 245 -2.31 30.56 -5.85
C SER A 245 -1.59 29.23 -6.09
N SER A 246 -2.27 28.26 -6.72
CA SER A 246 -1.68 26.95 -7.04
C SER A 246 -0.48 27.07 -7.98
N LEU A 247 -0.61 27.86 -9.05
CA LEU A 247 0.45 28.07 -10.03
C LEU A 247 1.65 28.82 -9.44
N LEU A 248 1.43 29.88 -8.66
CA LEU A 248 2.50 30.60 -7.97
C LEU A 248 3.21 29.74 -6.93
N SER A 249 2.46 28.90 -6.20
CA SER A 249 3.03 27.99 -5.21
C SER A 249 3.98 26.99 -5.87
N ARG A 250 3.57 26.40 -7.00
CA ARG A 250 4.38 25.48 -7.82
C ARG A 250 5.65 26.15 -8.36
N LEU A 251 5.54 27.37 -8.89
CA LEU A 251 6.71 28.13 -9.34
C LEU A 251 7.73 28.39 -8.21
N LEU A 252 7.23 28.74 -7.02
CA LEU A 252 8.09 28.99 -5.86
C LEU A 252 8.73 27.69 -5.35
N PHE A 253 8.06 26.53 -5.49
CA PHE A 253 8.65 25.23 -5.24
C PHE A 253 9.79 24.93 -6.21
N ASP A 254 9.57 25.08 -7.51
CA ASP A 254 10.58 24.80 -8.53
C ASP A 254 11.83 25.68 -8.34
N LEU A 255 11.63 26.96 -8.00
CA LEU A 255 12.71 27.89 -7.65
C LEU A 255 13.50 27.44 -6.41
N ARG A 256 12.83 26.90 -5.39
CA ARG A 256 13.49 26.41 -4.17
C ARG A 256 14.19 25.08 -4.37
N LYS A 257 13.60 24.17 -5.15
CA LYS A 257 14.21 22.89 -5.53
C LYS A 257 15.55 23.12 -6.22
N VAL A 258 15.56 24.04 -7.19
CA VAL A 258 16.79 24.49 -7.88
C VAL A 258 17.79 25.15 -6.91
N SER A 259 17.32 26.00 -6.00
CA SER A 259 18.21 26.63 -5.02
C SER A 259 18.84 25.62 -4.05
N ALA A 260 18.13 24.55 -3.71
CA ALA A 260 18.64 23.49 -2.83
C ALA A 260 19.68 22.61 -3.56
N GLU A 261 19.46 22.33 -4.85
CA GLU A 261 20.41 21.64 -5.73
C GLU A 261 21.72 22.43 -5.93
N GLY A 262 21.64 23.76 -6.04
CA GLY A 262 22.83 24.63 -6.20
C GLY A 262 23.67 24.85 -4.94
N LEU A 263 23.17 24.51 -3.75
CA LEU A 263 23.82 24.72 -2.45
C LEU A 263 24.50 23.46 -1.88
N GLY A 264 24.57 22.37 -2.65
CA GLY A 264 25.23 21.13 -2.23
C GLY A 264 24.56 20.45 -1.03
N VAL A 265 23.28 20.75 -0.75
CA VAL A 265 22.47 19.92 0.13
C VAL A 265 22.15 18.66 -0.66
N SER A 266 22.73 17.53 -0.25
CA SER A 266 22.53 16.23 -0.91
C SER A 266 21.04 15.88 -0.89
N ILE A 267 20.37 16.16 -2.00
CA ILE A 267 19.06 15.62 -2.28
C ILE A 267 19.33 14.31 -3.00
N THR A 268 19.09 13.21 -2.31
CA THR A 268 18.94 11.87 -2.91
C THR A 268 17.76 11.90 -3.88
N HIS A 269 18.03 12.38 -5.09
CA HIS A 269 17.26 12.04 -6.28
C HIS A 269 18.21 11.25 -7.19
N THR A 270 18.04 9.94 -7.16
CA THR A 270 18.40 9.04 -8.25
C THR A 270 17.60 9.42 -9.49
N MET A 271 18.06 10.44 -10.22
CA MET A 271 17.69 10.66 -11.63
C MET A 271 18.95 10.52 -12.47
N GLY A 272 19.28 9.28 -12.80
CA GLY A 272 20.21 8.95 -13.87
C GLY A 272 19.45 8.67 -15.15
N THR A 273 18.88 9.69 -15.79
CA THR A 273 18.44 9.55 -17.19
C THR A 273 19.57 10.05 -18.09
N LEU A 274 20.32 9.13 -18.67
CA LEU A 274 21.17 9.41 -19.82
C LEU A 274 20.23 9.64 -21.01
N ALA A 275 20.12 10.89 -21.46
CA ALA A 275 19.58 11.17 -22.78
C ALA A 275 20.64 10.76 -23.81
N PHE A 276 20.37 9.70 -24.57
CA PHE A 276 21.17 9.40 -25.75
C PHE A 276 20.99 10.55 -26.75
N ALA A 277 22.10 11.15 -27.18
CA ALA A 277 22.07 12.03 -28.33
C ALA A 277 21.69 11.20 -29.56
N ASP A 278 20.84 11.74 -30.43
CA ASP A 278 20.45 11.14 -31.70
C ASP A 278 21.67 10.51 -32.40
N ALA A 279 21.56 9.22 -32.70
CA ALA A 279 22.56 8.44 -33.41
C ALA A 279 22.56 8.79 -34.91
N HIS A 280 22.82 10.04 -35.25
CA HIS A 280 23.08 10.49 -36.62
C HIS A 280 24.09 11.64 -36.66
N SER A 281 25.17 11.55 -35.89
CA SER A 281 26.40 12.27 -36.21
C SER A 281 27.54 11.78 -35.33
N LEU A 282 28.46 11.02 -35.92
CA LEU A 282 29.92 11.21 -35.80
C LEU A 282 30.56 9.97 -36.41
N GLY A 283 31.04 10.16 -37.64
CA GLY A 283 31.91 9.21 -38.31
C GLY A 283 33.28 9.16 -37.64
N ASP A 284 33.90 7.99 -37.83
CA ASP A 284 35.31 7.76 -38.14
C ASP A 284 36.32 8.78 -37.59
N ASP A 285 37.12 8.36 -36.61
CA ASP A 285 38.56 8.61 -36.61
C ASP A 285 39.31 7.81 -35.50
N THR A 286 40.19 6.93 -35.99
CA THR A 286 41.59 6.64 -35.57
C THR A 286 42.00 6.31 -34.12
N VAL A 287 42.41 5.04 -33.96
CA VAL A 287 43.65 4.50 -33.35
C VAL A 287 44.52 5.42 -32.48
N MET A 288 44.80 5.00 -31.23
CA MET A 288 46.14 5.07 -30.62
C MET A 288 46.35 4.05 -29.50
N ASP A 289 47.60 3.60 -29.40
CA ASP A 289 48.15 2.45 -28.67
C ASP A 289 48.19 2.53 -27.12
N THR A 290 48.33 1.33 -26.56
CA THR A 290 48.83 0.81 -25.24
C THR A 290 49.93 1.65 -24.53
N PRO A 291 50.36 1.41 -23.24
CA PRO A 291 50.42 0.10 -22.56
C PRO A 291 50.31 -0.01 -21.01
N ASP A 292 50.01 -1.26 -20.59
CA ASP A 292 50.67 -2.11 -19.57
C ASP A 292 51.00 -1.57 -18.16
N VAL A 293 50.42 -2.19 -17.11
CA VAL A 293 51.09 -2.44 -15.82
C VAL A 293 50.62 -3.77 -15.22
N THR A 294 51.59 -4.67 -15.05
CA THR A 294 51.55 -5.94 -14.34
C THR A 294 51.97 -5.78 -12.87
N SER A 295 51.30 -6.49 -11.95
CA SER A 295 51.80 -7.07 -10.67
C SER A 295 50.62 -7.32 -9.72
N GLY A 296 50.52 -8.41 -8.95
CA GLY A 296 51.43 -9.52 -8.71
C GLY A 296 50.70 -10.61 -7.90
N ARG A 297 51.19 -11.84 -8.01
CA ARG A 297 50.82 -13.01 -7.20
C ARG A 297 51.89 -13.26 -6.12
N TYR A 298 51.47 -13.62 -4.91
CA TYR A 298 52.13 -14.44 -3.90
C TYR A 298 50.99 -15.01 -3.04
N LEU A 299 50.62 -16.30 -3.14
CA LEU A 299 51.18 -17.49 -2.47
C LEU A 299 51.28 -17.35 -0.94
N ASP A 300 50.41 -18.06 -0.20
CA ASP A 300 50.82 -19.21 0.60
C ASP A 300 49.60 -19.94 1.22
N GLU A 301 49.50 -21.24 0.96
CA GLU A 301 48.71 -22.19 1.73
C GLU A 301 49.50 -23.51 1.84
N GLU A 302 49.29 -24.19 2.97
CA GLU A 302 49.51 -25.63 3.24
C GLU A 302 50.84 -26.09 3.90
N ASN A 303 50.77 -26.48 5.19
CA ASN A 303 50.95 -27.89 5.59
C ASN A 303 50.80 -28.17 7.11
N ARG A 304 49.99 -29.19 7.41
CA ARG A 304 50.03 -30.14 8.57
C ARG A 304 50.98 -31.32 8.20
N PRO A 305 51.34 -32.35 9.03
CA PRO A 305 50.43 -33.18 9.86
C PRO A 305 50.98 -34.07 11.03
N ARG A 306 50.08 -34.92 11.60
CA ARG A 306 50.21 -36.22 12.36
C ARG A 306 50.56 -36.15 13.88
N SER A 307 50.04 -36.97 14.82
CA SER A 307 49.30 -38.28 14.92
C SER A 307 48.68 -38.40 16.35
N LEU A 308 47.49 -38.94 16.69
CA LEU A 308 46.82 -40.28 16.62
C LEU A 308 47.15 -41.33 17.73
N LEU A 309 46.08 -42.00 18.23
CA LEU A 309 45.90 -43.25 19.06
C LEU A 309 45.79 -43.10 20.61
N ALA A 310 44.89 -43.78 21.37
CA ALA A 310 43.91 -44.86 21.11
C ALA A 310 42.87 -45.02 22.29
N ILE A 311 41.79 -45.76 22.00
CA ILE A 311 40.65 -46.23 22.84
C ILE A 311 40.99 -47.57 23.55
N PRO A 312 40.18 -48.15 24.50
CA PRO A 312 39.07 -49.09 24.15
C PRO A 312 37.80 -49.03 25.08
N THR A 313 36.57 -48.92 24.55
CA THR A 313 35.47 -49.94 24.41
C THR A 313 35.03 -50.75 25.65
N SER A 314 33.72 -50.74 26.01
CA SER A 314 32.70 -51.75 25.62
C SER A 314 31.40 -51.76 26.48
N LEU A 315 30.26 -52.00 25.81
CA LEU A 315 29.03 -52.79 26.12
C LEU A 315 28.37 -52.75 27.54
N SER A 316 27.06 -52.95 27.81
CA SER A 316 25.79 -53.13 27.08
C SER A 316 24.70 -53.53 28.13
N ILE A 317 23.49 -52.95 28.04
CA ILE A 317 22.14 -53.53 28.23
C ILE A 317 21.77 -54.34 29.51
N ARG A 318 20.60 -54.00 30.10
CA ARG A 318 19.52 -54.83 30.74
C ARG A 318 19.19 -54.44 32.20
N THR A 319 18.09 -53.73 32.42
CA THR A 319 16.73 -54.19 32.84
C THR A 319 16.57 -54.68 34.28
N CYS A 320 15.54 -54.09 34.91
CA CYS A 320 14.56 -54.67 35.83
C CYS A 320 14.74 -54.63 37.36
N HIS A 321 13.65 -54.13 37.96
CA HIS A 321 12.93 -54.58 39.15
C HIS A 321 13.37 -54.12 40.56
N CYS A 322 12.37 -53.54 41.23
CA CYS A 322 12.21 -53.27 42.65
C CYS A 322 12.39 -54.51 43.53
N ILE A 323 12.79 -54.32 44.80
CA ILE A 323 12.02 -54.66 46.03
C ILE A 323 12.79 -54.21 47.29
N GLU A 324 12.00 -53.67 48.22
CA GLU A 324 12.11 -53.41 49.67
C GLU A 324 13.30 -53.94 50.49
N ALA A 325 13.74 -53.16 51.49
CA ALA A 325 13.71 -53.55 52.92
C ALA A 325 14.14 -52.40 53.86
N LEU A 326 13.52 -52.39 55.03
CA LEU A 326 13.62 -51.49 56.20
C LEU A 326 15.04 -51.12 56.66
N ASP A 327 15.18 -49.90 57.20
CA ASP A 327 15.71 -49.74 58.56
C ASP A 327 15.09 -48.52 59.28
N SER A 328 15.19 -48.55 60.60
CA SER A 328 14.30 -47.97 61.59
C SER A 328 15.00 -46.91 62.46
N ASN A 329 14.19 -46.03 63.07
CA ASN A 329 14.47 -45.15 64.23
C ASN A 329 14.80 -43.66 63.97
N ILE A 330 13.76 -42.80 63.94
CA ILE A 330 13.81 -41.41 64.48
C ILE A 330 12.41 -41.05 65.06
N PRO A 331 12.27 -40.52 66.31
CA PRO A 331 10.99 -40.07 66.88
C PRO A 331 10.66 -38.61 66.47
N PRO A 332 9.39 -38.16 66.60
CA PRO A 332 8.82 -37.10 65.76
C PRO A 332 8.97 -35.69 66.35
N PRO A 333 9.01 -34.64 65.53
CA PRO A 333 8.43 -33.37 65.89
C PRO A 333 7.03 -33.26 65.28
N GLN A 334 6.05 -32.97 66.14
CA GLN A 334 4.72 -32.55 65.75
C GLN A 334 4.83 -31.25 64.93
N ASN A 335 4.33 -31.26 63.70
CA ASN A 335 3.67 -30.10 63.10
C ASN A 335 2.85 -30.55 61.88
N SER A 336 1.56 -30.20 61.93
CA SER A 336 0.60 -30.07 60.83
C SER A 336 0.65 -31.13 59.72
N CYS A 337 -0.31 -32.06 59.79
CA CYS A 337 -0.75 -32.85 58.64
C CYS A 337 -1.10 -31.89 57.49
N ILE A 338 -0.21 -31.77 56.50
CA ILE A 338 -0.54 -31.19 55.21
C ILE A 338 -1.42 -32.23 54.52
N MET A 339 -2.71 -31.93 54.49
CA MET A 339 -3.73 -32.76 53.87
C MET A 339 -3.51 -32.66 52.36
N PHE A 340 -3.02 -33.73 51.74
CA PHE A 340 -2.90 -33.83 50.28
C PHE A 340 -4.25 -33.50 49.61
N PRO A 341 -4.27 -32.85 48.43
CA PRO A 341 -5.52 -32.58 47.72
C PRO A 341 -6.22 -33.90 47.44
N PHE A 342 -7.48 -34.03 47.86
CA PHE A 342 -8.27 -35.22 47.60
C PHE A 342 -8.37 -35.39 46.07
N PRO A 343 -8.06 -36.58 45.51
CA PRO A 343 -8.34 -36.82 44.11
C PRO A 343 -9.86 -36.69 43.90
N PRO A 344 -10.32 -35.88 42.92
CA PRO A 344 -11.73 -35.69 42.69
C PRO A 344 -12.40 -37.01 42.32
N SER A 345 -13.69 -37.14 42.64
CA SER A 345 -14.45 -38.32 42.18
C SER A 345 -14.50 -38.37 40.65
N GLU A 346 -14.65 -39.54 40.04
CA GLU A 346 -14.71 -39.66 38.56
C GLU A 346 -15.84 -38.80 37.96
N MET A 347 -16.95 -38.64 38.70
CA MET A 347 -18.07 -37.79 38.27
C MET A 347 -17.73 -36.30 38.39
N GLU A 348 -17.06 -35.90 39.47
CA GLU A 348 -16.56 -34.54 39.66
C GLU A 348 -15.52 -34.19 38.57
N ALA A 349 -14.52 -35.04 38.37
CA ALA A 349 -13.47 -34.86 37.37
C ALA A 349 -14.02 -34.54 35.98
N ASN A 350 -15.09 -35.23 35.56
CA ASN A 350 -15.69 -35.10 34.24
C ASN A 350 -16.73 -33.98 34.10
N VAL A 351 -17.30 -33.50 35.20
CA VAL A 351 -18.43 -32.54 35.17
C VAL A 351 -18.07 -31.17 35.74
N TYR A 352 -16.96 -31.05 36.48
CA TYR A 352 -16.56 -29.83 37.17
C TYR A 352 -16.39 -28.61 36.24
N TYR A 353 -15.80 -28.79 35.05
CA TYR A 353 -15.59 -27.74 34.04
C TYR A 353 -16.68 -27.68 32.96
N ALA A 354 -17.89 -28.12 33.28
CA ALA A 354 -19.02 -27.98 32.38
C ALA A 354 -19.18 -26.52 31.93
N GLY A 355 -19.36 -26.31 30.62
CA GLY A 355 -19.46 -24.97 30.04
C GLY A 355 -18.22 -24.52 29.26
N LEU A 356 -17.05 -25.10 29.53
CA LEU A 356 -15.85 -24.82 28.75
C LEU A 356 -15.84 -25.61 27.43
N PRO A 357 -15.41 -25.01 26.29
CA PRO A 357 -15.49 -25.66 24.97
C PRO A 357 -14.80 -27.03 24.87
N SER A 358 -13.70 -27.24 25.59
CA SER A 358 -12.93 -28.49 25.57
C SER A 358 -13.34 -29.51 26.64
N ALA A 359 -14.27 -29.15 27.52
CA ALA A 359 -14.71 -29.96 28.68
C ALA A 359 -13.54 -30.70 29.37
N PRO A 360 -12.51 -29.99 29.86
CA PRO A 360 -11.31 -30.62 30.42
C PRO A 360 -11.64 -31.39 31.71
N ALA A 361 -10.82 -32.40 32.01
CA ALA A 361 -10.96 -33.16 33.24
C ALA A 361 -10.24 -32.45 34.40
N LEU A 362 -10.89 -32.36 35.56
CA LEU A 362 -10.25 -31.90 36.80
C LEU A 362 -9.39 -33.04 37.36
N VAL A 363 -8.11 -32.77 37.60
CA VAL A 363 -7.12 -33.74 38.09
C VAL A 363 -6.86 -33.54 39.59
N ALA A 364 -6.74 -32.29 40.02
CA ALA A 364 -6.55 -31.93 41.42
C ALA A 364 -7.06 -30.51 41.68
N CYS A 365 -7.47 -30.23 42.92
CA CYS A 365 -7.91 -28.92 43.37
C CYS A 365 -7.45 -28.68 44.80
N THR A 366 -7.00 -27.46 45.13
CA THR A 366 -6.66 -27.06 46.50
C THR A 366 -7.86 -26.58 47.30
N SER A 367 -8.99 -26.31 46.64
CA SER A 367 -10.19 -25.83 47.31
C SER A 367 -10.67 -26.84 48.35
N THR A 368 -10.92 -26.36 49.56
CA THR A 368 -11.47 -27.17 50.67
C THR A 368 -12.99 -27.28 50.62
N THR A 369 -13.62 -26.64 49.62
CA THR A 369 -15.07 -26.65 49.43
C THR A 369 -15.53 -27.99 48.85
N PRO A 370 -16.37 -28.79 49.55
CA PRO A 370 -16.83 -30.08 49.03
C PRO A 370 -17.63 -29.91 47.73
N TRP A 371 -17.34 -30.72 46.72
CA TRP A 371 -18.15 -30.78 45.50
C TRP A 371 -19.44 -31.57 45.74
N GLU A 372 -20.58 -30.95 45.45
CA GLU A 372 -21.89 -31.58 45.57
C GLU A 372 -22.43 -32.01 44.20
N ALA A 373 -22.76 -33.29 44.07
CA ALA A 373 -23.38 -33.84 42.87
C ALA A 373 -24.79 -33.25 42.65
N PRO A 374 -25.11 -32.70 41.46
CA PRO A 374 -26.44 -32.17 41.19
C PRO A 374 -27.51 -33.27 41.32
N THR A 375 -28.56 -33.03 42.12
CA THR A 375 -29.64 -33.99 42.35
C THR A 375 -31.01 -33.36 42.06
N GLY A 376 -31.49 -33.42 40.81
CA GLY A 376 -32.84 -32.97 40.43
C GLY A 376 -33.02 -32.63 38.94
N LEU A 377 -34.20 -32.12 38.57
CA LEU A 377 -34.50 -31.51 37.25
C LEU A 377 -33.67 -30.25 36.96
N GLU A 378 -32.89 -29.79 37.94
CA GLU A 378 -31.85 -28.76 37.88
C GLU A 378 -30.52 -29.29 37.33
N ALA A 379 -30.53 -30.34 36.50
CA ALA A 379 -29.36 -30.89 35.83
C ALA A 379 -28.68 -29.93 34.80
N TYR A 380 -28.95 -28.62 34.89
CA TYR A 380 -28.12 -27.59 34.29
C TYR A 380 -26.82 -27.55 35.07
N ARG A 381 -25.78 -28.19 34.51
CA ARG A 381 -24.42 -28.13 35.02
C ARG A 381 -24.08 -26.66 35.32
N ASN A 382 -23.55 -26.34 36.51
CA ASN A 382 -23.05 -24.99 36.79
C ASN A 382 -21.97 -24.65 35.76
N ILE A 383 -22.30 -23.76 34.82
CA ILE A 383 -21.45 -23.43 33.68
C ILE A 383 -20.30 -22.58 34.19
N LYS A 384 -19.07 -23.10 34.12
CA LYS A 384 -17.85 -22.34 34.39
C LYS A 384 -17.55 -21.42 33.20
N GLU A 385 -17.07 -20.22 33.49
CA GLU A 385 -16.59 -19.26 32.49
C GLU A 385 -15.12 -18.92 32.76
N LEU A 386 -14.34 -18.72 31.70
CA LEU A 386 -12.96 -18.24 31.81
C LEU A 386 -12.96 -16.71 31.76
N ARG A 387 -12.21 -16.10 32.68
CA ARG A 387 -11.97 -14.65 32.69
C ARG A 387 -10.47 -14.37 32.73
N ALA A 388 -10.08 -13.23 32.18
CA ALA A 388 -8.73 -12.72 32.35
C ALA A 388 -8.49 -12.36 33.83
N VAL A 389 -7.27 -12.60 34.32
CA VAL A 389 -6.86 -12.39 35.73
C VAL A 389 -7.10 -10.95 36.21
N GLY A 390 -7.03 -9.95 35.32
CA GLY A 390 -7.27 -8.55 35.66
C GLY A 390 -6.14 -7.94 36.51
N ASN A 391 -6.48 -6.97 37.36
CA ASN A 391 -5.53 -6.34 38.30
C ASN A 391 -5.36 -7.23 39.54
N HIS A 392 -4.46 -8.20 39.45
CA HIS A 392 -4.11 -9.11 40.54
C HIS A 392 -2.60 -9.21 40.70
N ALA A 393 -2.11 -9.40 41.93
CA ALA A 393 -0.68 -9.61 42.23
C ALA A 393 -0.08 -10.84 41.50
N LEU A 394 -0.95 -11.75 41.04
CA LEU A 394 -0.56 -12.97 40.34
C LEU A 394 0.07 -12.65 38.98
N LYS A 395 -0.31 -11.54 38.35
CA LYS A 395 0.25 -11.12 37.06
C LYS A 395 1.74 -10.77 37.16
N GLU A 396 2.16 -10.19 38.28
CA GLU A 396 3.56 -9.79 38.51
C GLU A 396 4.41 -10.99 38.94
N ALA A 397 3.86 -11.90 39.75
CA ALA A 397 4.56 -13.09 40.24
C ALA A 397 4.64 -14.26 39.22
N TRP A 398 3.78 -14.26 38.18
CA TRP A 398 3.60 -15.44 37.31
C TRP A 398 4.83 -15.78 36.46
N GLU A 399 5.30 -14.86 35.62
CA GLU A 399 6.29 -15.17 34.56
C GLU A 399 7.70 -15.46 35.11
N ASP A 400 8.05 -14.87 36.26
CA ASP A 400 9.42 -14.91 36.79
C ASP A 400 9.62 -15.98 37.87
N ASP A 401 8.62 -16.18 38.74
CA ASP A 401 8.75 -17.09 39.90
C ASP A 401 7.87 -18.34 39.76
N LEU A 402 6.57 -18.19 39.47
CA LEU A 402 5.61 -19.31 39.53
C LEU A 402 5.62 -20.21 38.27
N ALA A 403 5.73 -19.65 37.07
CA ALA A 403 5.61 -20.41 35.82
C ALA A 403 6.80 -21.37 35.55
N LYS A 404 7.96 -21.08 36.14
CA LYS A 404 9.23 -21.78 35.91
C LYS A 404 9.54 -22.86 36.97
N ALA A 405 8.74 -22.93 38.04
CA ALA A 405 8.98 -23.86 39.14
C ALA A 405 8.80 -25.34 38.69
N PRO A 406 9.70 -26.25 39.10
CA PRO A 406 9.54 -27.68 38.83
C PRO A 406 8.34 -28.23 39.60
N ARG A 407 7.48 -29.02 38.93
CA ARG A 407 6.17 -29.46 39.46
C ARG A 407 6.17 -30.93 39.92
N PRO A 408 6.50 -31.23 41.18
CA PRO A 408 5.86 -32.31 41.93
C PRO A 408 4.52 -31.80 42.49
N SER A 409 3.53 -32.68 42.56
CA SER A 409 2.11 -32.41 42.81
C SER A 409 1.74 -31.92 44.23
N GLY A 410 2.55 -31.03 44.82
CA GLY A 410 2.31 -30.47 46.15
C GLY A 410 3.09 -29.20 46.49
N LEU A 411 3.78 -28.56 45.54
CA LEU A 411 4.59 -27.35 45.78
C LEU A 411 3.87 -26.03 45.45
N ASP A 412 2.67 -26.08 44.83
CA ASP A 412 2.00 -24.89 44.31
C ASP A 412 1.42 -23.99 45.42
N GLU A 413 0.94 -24.55 46.54
CA GLU A 413 0.43 -23.77 47.67
C GLU A 413 1.55 -23.05 48.45
N GLU A 414 2.69 -23.72 48.68
CA GLU A 414 3.83 -23.10 49.40
C GLU A 414 4.37 -21.90 48.61
N LEU A 415 4.47 -22.01 47.28
CA LEU A 415 4.94 -20.92 46.41
C LEU A 415 3.97 -19.73 46.35
N LEU A 416 2.66 -19.99 46.35
CA LEU A 416 1.65 -18.93 46.44
C LEU A 416 1.70 -18.21 47.80
N VAL A 417 1.90 -18.96 48.89
CA VAL A 417 2.09 -18.40 50.24
C VAL A 417 3.38 -17.58 50.34
N GLU A 418 4.50 -18.07 49.78
CA GLU A 418 5.76 -17.32 49.70
C GLU A 418 5.64 -16.03 48.87
N SER A 419 4.79 -16.06 47.83
CA SER A 419 4.47 -14.90 46.99
C SER A 419 3.40 -13.97 47.62
N ASN A 420 2.92 -14.27 48.83
CA ASN A 420 1.88 -13.55 49.55
C ASN A 420 0.54 -13.46 48.79
N ILE A 421 0.19 -14.52 48.06
CA ILE A 421 -1.05 -14.69 47.32
C ILE A 421 -1.88 -15.78 48.01
N ALA A 422 -2.94 -15.38 48.71
CA ALA A 422 -3.78 -16.29 49.51
C ALA A 422 -5.26 -16.32 49.08
N ASP A 423 -5.61 -15.59 48.02
CA ASP A 423 -6.97 -15.38 47.53
C ASP A 423 -7.31 -16.18 46.27
N VAL A 424 -6.51 -17.21 45.96
CA VAL A 424 -6.69 -18.08 44.79
C VAL A 424 -6.62 -19.56 45.17
N ASP A 425 -7.51 -20.35 44.59
CA ASP A 425 -7.41 -21.83 44.60
C ASP A 425 -6.65 -22.28 43.33
N VAL A 426 -5.81 -23.31 43.47
CA VAL A 426 -5.11 -23.95 42.36
C VAL A 426 -5.87 -25.18 41.89
N GLU A 427 -6.19 -25.20 40.61
CA GLU A 427 -6.83 -26.34 39.97
C GLU A 427 -5.92 -26.87 38.85
N ILE A 428 -5.62 -28.17 38.89
CA ILE A 428 -4.90 -28.87 37.83
C ILE A 428 -5.92 -29.51 36.92
N ARG A 429 -5.88 -29.13 35.63
CA ARG A 429 -6.74 -29.71 34.59
C ARG A 429 -5.91 -30.45 33.56
N GLU A 430 -6.46 -31.55 33.05
CA GLU A 430 -5.96 -32.24 31.87
C GLU A 430 -6.77 -31.80 30.65
N SER A 431 -6.08 -31.40 29.58
CA SER A 431 -6.71 -31.03 28.32
C SER A 431 -5.87 -31.51 27.14
N VAL A 432 -6.53 -32.06 26.12
CA VAL A 432 -5.89 -32.35 24.84
C VAL A 432 -5.79 -31.06 24.04
N VAL A 433 -4.57 -30.57 23.83
CA VAL A 433 -4.31 -29.47 22.89
C VAL A 433 -4.38 -30.04 21.48
N THR A 434 -5.54 -29.93 20.85
CA THR A 434 -5.67 -30.20 19.42
C THR A 434 -5.18 -28.96 18.68
N ARG A 435 -4.04 -29.05 17.99
CA ARG A 435 -3.71 -28.08 16.94
C ARG A 435 -4.72 -28.30 15.83
N SER A 436 -5.82 -27.54 15.85
CA SER A 436 -6.82 -27.62 14.79
C SER A 436 -6.16 -27.07 13.54
N ALA A 437 -5.68 -27.96 12.66
CA ALA A 437 -5.22 -27.56 11.34
C ALA A 437 -6.38 -26.84 10.67
N GLY A 438 -6.19 -25.56 10.34
CA GLY A 438 -7.22 -24.81 9.61
C GLY A 438 -7.55 -25.48 8.28
N PRO A 439 -8.55 -25.00 7.54
CA PRO A 439 -8.95 -25.58 6.25
C PRO A 439 -7.79 -25.73 5.27
N LYS A 440 -7.88 -26.77 4.43
CA LYS A 440 -7.01 -27.01 3.28
C LYS A 440 -7.22 -25.93 2.23
N LEU A 441 -6.15 -25.61 1.51
CA LEU A 441 -6.28 -24.80 0.29
C LEU A 441 -7.23 -25.48 -0.70
N LEU A 442 -8.00 -24.69 -1.41
CA LEU A 442 -9.00 -25.17 -2.36
C LEU A 442 -8.32 -25.60 -3.66
N THR A 443 -8.97 -26.50 -4.41
CA THR A 443 -8.54 -26.80 -5.77
C THR A 443 -8.95 -25.64 -6.70
N PRO A 444 -8.08 -25.21 -7.63
CA PRO A 444 -8.46 -24.29 -8.71
C PRO A 444 -9.64 -24.85 -9.52
N THR A 445 -10.52 -23.96 -9.99
CA THR A 445 -11.76 -24.34 -10.69
C THR A 445 -11.78 -23.88 -12.15
N TYR A 446 -12.69 -24.45 -12.92
CA TYR A 446 -12.89 -24.14 -14.33
C TYR A 446 -13.50 -22.75 -14.54
N SER A 447 -13.30 -22.16 -15.71
CA SER A 447 -13.85 -20.83 -16.05
C SER A 447 -15.38 -20.74 -16.04
N SER A 448 -16.08 -21.88 -16.04
CA SER A 448 -17.54 -21.95 -15.94
C SER A 448 -18.07 -21.79 -14.51
N ASP A 449 -17.23 -21.98 -13.50
CA ASP A 449 -17.60 -21.88 -12.10
C ASP A 449 -17.74 -20.41 -11.70
N CYS A 450 -18.84 -20.07 -11.03
CA CYS A 450 -19.16 -18.68 -10.69
C CYS A 450 -18.21 -18.10 -9.63
N THR A 451 -17.53 -18.95 -8.87
CA THR A 451 -16.59 -18.58 -7.81
C THR A 451 -15.18 -18.34 -8.32
N VAL A 452 -14.90 -18.58 -9.60
CA VAL A 452 -13.54 -18.57 -10.15
C VAL A 452 -12.70 -17.33 -9.78
N ASP A 453 -13.29 -16.13 -9.87
CA ASP A 453 -12.59 -14.87 -9.58
C ASP A 453 -12.34 -14.64 -8.08
N VAL A 454 -13.18 -15.23 -7.23
CA VAL A 454 -13.12 -15.05 -5.77
C VAL A 454 -12.50 -16.23 -5.02
N ARG A 455 -12.30 -17.34 -5.72
CA ARG A 455 -11.74 -18.58 -5.17
C ARG A 455 -10.23 -18.56 -5.17
N GLU A 456 -9.63 -17.95 -6.18
CA GLU A 456 -8.21 -18.03 -6.53
C GLU A 456 -7.26 -17.81 -5.32
N PRO A 457 -7.43 -16.78 -4.47
CA PRO A 457 -6.52 -16.56 -3.34
C PRO A 457 -6.57 -17.64 -2.26
N PHE A 458 -7.59 -18.49 -2.26
CA PHE A 458 -7.73 -19.63 -1.34
C PHE A 458 -7.27 -20.95 -1.97
N THR A 459 -6.78 -20.94 -3.21
CA THR A 459 -6.29 -22.14 -3.89
C THR A 459 -4.78 -22.32 -3.74
N THR A 460 -4.19 -23.34 -4.35
CA THR A 460 -2.74 -23.52 -4.38
C THR A 460 -2.05 -22.80 -5.56
N THR A 461 -2.75 -21.95 -6.30
CA THR A 461 -2.14 -21.15 -7.38
C THR A 461 -1.18 -20.12 -6.83
N LEU A 462 -0.22 -19.71 -7.66
CA LEU A 462 0.78 -18.72 -7.28
C LEU A 462 0.20 -17.32 -7.29
N GLY A 463 0.74 -16.46 -6.41
CA GLY A 463 0.14 -15.16 -6.10
C GLY A 463 -0.56 -15.11 -4.74
N LEU A 464 -0.28 -16.07 -3.85
CA LEU A 464 -0.91 -16.15 -2.53
C LEU A 464 -0.68 -14.88 -1.71
N PRO A 465 -1.73 -14.24 -1.18
CA PRO A 465 -1.59 -13.12 -0.26
C PRO A 465 -1.11 -13.62 1.10
N ILE A 466 0.08 -13.20 1.53
CA ILE A 466 0.70 -13.70 2.76
C ILE A 466 1.16 -12.56 3.67
N CYS A 467 1.23 -12.86 4.97
CA CYS A 467 1.86 -12.01 5.98
C CYS A 467 2.46 -12.85 7.10
N ALA A 468 3.48 -12.32 7.79
CA ALA A 468 3.93 -12.90 9.05
C ALA A 468 2.89 -12.65 10.16
N GLN A 469 2.67 -13.66 11.01
CA GLN A 469 1.75 -13.59 12.15
C GLN A 469 2.07 -12.46 13.12
N SER A 470 3.35 -12.07 13.25
CA SER A 470 3.77 -10.96 14.11
C SER A 470 3.48 -9.57 13.52
N THR A 471 3.28 -9.48 12.21
CA THR A 471 3.06 -8.23 11.47
C THR A 471 1.92 -8.38 10.46
N PRO A 472 0.68 -8.70 10.90
CA PRO A 472 -0.45 -9.01 10.03
C PRO A 472 -0.97 -7.81 9.20
N TRP A 473 -0.41 -6.62 9.38
CA TRP A 473 -0.71 -5.43 8.57
C TRP A 473 0.29 -5.20 7.43
N VAL A 474 1.36 -6.00 7.35
CA VAL A 474 2.31 -6.01 6.23
C VAL A 474 1.98 -7.24 5.38
N GLU A 475 1.31 -6.99 4.26
CA GLU A 475 0.83 -8.04 3.37
C GLU A 475 1.49 -7.88 2.01
N ASP A 476 2.00 -9.00 1.53
CA ASP A 476 2.67 -9.11 0.24
C ASP A 476 2.36 -10.50 -0.36
N THR A 477 3.16 -10.97 -1.31
CA THR A 477 2.82 -12.14 -2.13
C THR A 477 3.78 -13.33 -1.93
N GLY A 478 3.22 -14.54 -1.88
CA GLY A 478 3.95 -15.80 -1.99
C GLY A 478 4.34 -16.08 -3.44
N GLY A 479 5.61 -16.39 -3.68
CA GLY A 479 6.17 -16.47 -5.02
C GLY A 479 5.93 -17.79 -5.72
N PHE A 480 6.68 -18.82 -5.31
CA PHE A 480 6.62 -20.14 -5.93
C PHE A 480 6.99 -21.23 -4.93
N PHE A 481 6.52 -22.45 -5.18
CA PHE A 481 6.86 -23.60 -4.35
C PHE A 481 8.12 -24.31 -4.85
N ILE A 482 8.89 -24.85 -3.92
CA ILE A 482 10.02 -25.76 -4.18
C ILE A 482 9.86 -26.99 -3.31
N SER A 483 10.20 -28.16 -3.87
CA SER A 483 10.30 -29.39 -3.09
C SER A 483 11.72 -29.58 -2.59
N GLU A 484 11.86 -29.79 -1.30
CA GLU A 484 13.12 -30.14 -0.67
C GLU A 484 13.19 -31.65 -0.39
N GLY A 485 14.27 -32.27 -0.82
CA GLY A 485 14.49 -33.71 -0.71
C GLY A 485 14.66 -34.17 0.73
N GLY A 486 14.06 -35.31 1.05
CA GLY A 486 14.11 -35.89 2.40
C GLY A 486 13.06 -36.98 2.59
N LYS A 487 13.01 -37.55 3.81
CA LYS A 487 11.89 -38.38 4.28
C LYS A 487 11.42 -37.82 5.63
N PRO A 488 10.28 -37.11 5.70
CA PRO A 488 9.36 -36.76 4.60
C PRO A 488 9.93 -35.69 3.65
N GLU A 489 9.41 -35.64 2.42
CA GLU A 489 9.65 -34.54 1.47
C GLU A 489 8.91 -33.29 1.96
N ARG A 490 9.59 -32.14 1.97
CA ARG A 490 9.02 -30.87 2.44
C ARG A 490 8.65 -29.99 1.26
N LEU A 491 7.47 -29.37 1.33
CA LEU A 491 7.06 -28.36 0.37
C LEU A 491 7.32 -26.98 0.96
N LEU A 492 8.15 -26.18 0.29
CA LEU A 492 8.53 -24.85 0.74
C LEU A 492 7.95 -23.80 -0.20
N LEU A 493 7.35 -22.75 0.34
CA LEU A 493 6.97 -21.54 -0.38
C LEU A 493 8.11 -20.51 -0.28
N VAL A 494 8.59 -20.03 -1.42
CA VAL A 494 9.57 -18.96 -1.52
C VAL A 494 8.87 -17.62 -1.66
N THR A 495 9.30 -16.63 -0.88
CA THR A 495 8.88 -15.22 -0.99
C THR A 495 10.06 -14.30 -0.70
N ALA A 496 9.89 -12.98 -0.85
CA ALA A 496 10.91 -12.01 -0.45
C ALA A 496 11.01 -11.93 1.09
N ARG A 497 12.22 -11.76 1.63
CA ARG A 497 12.43 -11.75 3.09
C ARG A 497 11.65 -10.62 3.75
N HIS A 498 11.68 -9.42 3.18
CA HIS A 498 11.04 -8.26 3.79
C HIS A 498 9.52 -8.42 3.97
N VAL A 499 8.90 -9.38 3.27
CA VAL A 499 7.48 -9.75 3.43
C VAL A 499 7.23 -10.39 4.80
N VAL A 500 8.12 -11.28 5.24
CA VAL A 500 7.99 -12.01 6.51
C VAL A 500 8.80 -11.37 7.65
N PHE A 501 9.81 -10.56 7.31
CA PHE A 501 10.62 -9.79 8.25
C PHE A 501 10.73 -8.32 7.79
N PRO A 502 9.69 -7.50 8.01
CA PRO A 502 9.68 -6.10 7.60
C PRO A 502 10.87 -5.32 8.18
N PRO A 503 11.66 -4.57 7.38
CA PRO A 503 12.87 -3.90 7.84
C PRO A 503 12.66 -2.87 8.96
N ASP A 504 11.45 -2.31 9.08
CA ASP A 504 11.09 -1.35 10.13
C ASP A 504 10.77 -2.00 11.48
N LYS A 505 10.55 -3.32 11.50
CA LYS A 505 10.18 -4.10 12.71
C LYS A 505 11.18 -5.19 13.06
N ASN A 506 11.93 -5.69 12.09
CA ASN A 506 12.81 -6.82 12.25
C ASN A 506 14.22 -6.45 11.85
N GLU A 507 15.18 -6.86 12.68
CA GLU A 507 16.59 -6.71 12.36
C GLU A 507 16.95 -7.53 11.10
N ASN A 508 17.86 -6.99 10.31
CA ASN A 508 18.36 -7.64 9.11
C ASN A 508 19.40 -8.72 9.48
N LYS A 509 18.95 -9.79 10.12
CA LYS A 509 19.78 -10.91 10.60
C LYS A 509 19.37 -12.23 9.95
N HIS A 510 20.33 -13.14 9.89
CA HIS A 510 20.09 -14.51 9.47
C HIS A 510 19.08 -15.18 10.41
N PHE A 511 18.08 -15.83 9.82
CA PHE A 511 17.06 -16.60 10.51
C PHE A 511 17.09 -18.04 10.00
N GLU A 512 17.18 -18.99 10.92
CA GLU A 512 17.12 -20.42 10.62
C GLU A 512 16.39 -21.10 11.77
N HIS A 513 15.31 -21.82 11.45
CA HIS A 513 14.51 -22.55 12.42
C HIS A 513 15.16 -23.92 12.66
N LYS A 514 15.88 -24.07 13.79
CA LYS A 514 16.65 -25.30 14.10
C LYS A 514 15.92 -26.26 15.02
N ASN A 515 15.16 -25.74 15.99
CA ASN A 515 14.53 -26.53 17.06
C ASN A 515 13.17 -25.93 17.44
N ASP A 516 12.23 -26.76 17.89
CA ASP A 516 10.88 -26.36 18.34
C ASP A 516 10.86 -25.40 19.54
N SER A 517 11.99 -25.25 20.25
CA SER A 517 12.16 -24.30 21.34
C SER A 517 12.49 -22.88 20.85
N GLN A 518 12.80 -22.69 19.57
CA GLN A 518 13.02 -21.38 18.98
C GLN A 518 11.69 -20.72 18.60
N ARG A 519 11.70 -19.38 18.52
CA ARG A 519 10.51 -18.62 18.13
C ARG A 519 10.16 -18.95 16.67
N CYS A 520 9.06 -19.67 16.49
CA CYS A 520 8.49 -19.96 15.18
C CYS A 520 7.97 -18.66 14.53
N CYS A 521 8.31 -18.43 13.26
CA CYS A 521 7.78 -17.32 12.48
C CYS A 521 6.65 -17.86 11.59
N ASP A 522 5.44 -17.92 12.13
CA ASP A 522 4.27 -18.41 11.39
C ASP A 522 3.86 -17.44 10.29
N VAL A 523 3.50 -17.98 9.14
CA VAL A 523 3.01 -17.23 7.97
C VAL A 523 1.56 -17.56 7.73
N ARG A 524 0.74 -16.53 7.53
CA ARG A 524 -0.70 -16.61 7.33
C ARG A 524 -1.09 -16.23 5.91
N LEU A 525 -2.15 -16.86 5.41
CA LEU A 525 -2.89 -16.43 4.23
C LEU A 525 -3.77 -15.23 4.63
N PHE A 526 -3.53 -14.07 4.04
CA PHE A 526 -4.12 -12.79 4.44
C PHE A 526 -3.82 -12.34 5.89
N GLY A 527 -3.56 -11.06 6.00
CA GLY A 527 -3.73 -10.28 7.21
C GLY A 527 -5.20 -10.02 7.53
N ASP A 528 -5.49 -9.71 8.79
CA ASP A 528 -6.88 -9.58 9.26
C ASP A 528 -7.65 -8.47 8.55
N ALA A 529 -6.95 -7.39 8.17
CA ALA A 529 -7.55 -6.25 7.48
C ALA A 529 -7.84 -6.57 6.00
N ALA A 530 -6.90 -7.16 5.24
CA ALA A 530 -7.20 -7.52 3.86
C ALA A 530 -8.15 -8.69 3.77
N PHE A 531 -8.12 -9.67 4.68
CA PHE A 531 -9.12 -10.74 4.67
C PHE A 531 -10.55 -10.17 4.77
N LYS A 532 -10.77 -9.23 5.70
CA LYS A 532 -12.06 -8.53 5.80
C LYS A 532 -12.38 -7.72 4.55
N LYS A 533 -11.40 -6.98 4.01
CA LYS A 533 -11.58 -6.23 2.76
C LYS A 533 -11.93 -7.15 1.58
N TYR A 534 -11.36 -8.34 1.54
CA TYR A 534 -11.63 -9.36 0.54
C TYR A 534 -13.04 -9.94 0.70
N LEU A 535 -13.47 -10.25 1.92
CA LEU A 535 -14.85 -10.64 2.18
C LEU A 535 -15.87 -9.57 1.75
N GLU A 536 -15.56 -8.29 1.96
CA GLU A 536 -16.39 -7.19 1.47
C GLU A 536 -16.40 -7.07 -0.06
N SER A 537 -15.31 -7.44 -0.75
CA SER A 537 -15.29 -7.48 -2.22
C SER A 537 -16.20 -8.59 -2.78
N ILE A 538 -16.25 -9.76 -2.13
CA ILE A 538 -17.19 -10.83 -2.48
C ILE A 538 -18.64 -10.35 -2.30
N LYS A 539 -18.96 -9.71 -1.18
CA LYS A 539 -20.31 -9.11 -0.95
C LYS A 539 -20.67 -8.08 -2.00
N ALA A 540 -19.73 -7.21 -2.38
CA ALA A 540 -19.93 -6.24 -3.44
C ALA A 540 -20.22 -6.93 -4.78
N GLY A 541 -19.53 -8.02 -5.09
CA GLY A 541 -19.80 -8.86 -6.26
C GLY A 541 -21.22 -9.44 -6.27
N ILE A 542 -21.66 -10.00 -5.14
CA ILE A 542 -23.04 -10.49 -4.95
C ILE A 542 -24.05 -9.35 -5.17
N GLY A 543 -23.82 -8.19 -4.56
CA GLY A 543 -24.65 -7.00 -4.72
C GLY A 543 -24.75 -6.53 -6.17
N GLY A 544 -23.65 -6.56 -6.92
CA GLY A 544 -23.62 -6.24 -8.35
C GLY A 544 -24.50 -7.18 -9.18
N LYS A 545 -24.47 -8.49 -8.89
CA LYS A 545 -25.34 -9.47 -9.55
C LYS A 545 -26.82 -9.27 -9.18
N ALA A 546 -27.12 -8.88 -7.94
CA ALA A 546 -28.47 -8.52 -7.50
C ALA A 546 -29.03 -7.33 -8.30
N ILE A 547 -28.23 -6.29 -8.53
CA ILE A 547 -28.63 -5.14 -9.36
C ILE A 547 -28.92 -5.59 -10.81
N MET A 548 -28.07 -6.47 -11.37
CA MET A 548 -28.28 -7.00 -12.71
C MET A 548 -29.58 -7.81 -12.80
N ALA A 549 -29.86 -8.68 -11.83
CA ALA A 549 -31.11 -9.43 -11.75
C ALA A 549 -32.34 -8.50 -11.76
N GLN A 550 -32.35 -7.48 -10.89
CA GLN A 550 -33.42 -6.48 -10.86
C GLN A 550 -33.58 -5.73 -12.19
N TYR A 551 -32.48 -5.47 -12.91
CA TYR A 551 -32.54 -4.86 -14.23
C TYR A 551 -33.19 -5.78 -15.26
N GLN A 552 -32.87 -7.08 -15.25
CA GLN A 552 -33.50 -8.06 -16.15
C GLN A 552 -34.99 -8.22 -15.86
N GLU A 553 -35.42 -8.24 -14.59
CA GLU A 553 -36.83 -8.24 -14.21
C GLU A 553 -37.59 -7.04 -14.79
N ARG A 554 -36.99 -5.84 -14.75
CA ARG A 554 -37.58 -4.64 -15.35
C ARG A 554 -37.68 -4.74 -16.88
N ARG A 555 -36.68 -5.33 -17.55
CA ARG A 555 -36.74 -5.61 -18.99
C ARG A 555 -37.92 -6.52 -19.33
N ILE A 556 -38.10 -7.61 -18.57
CA ILE A 556 -39.21 -8.55 -18.75
C ILE A 556 -40.56 -7.85 -18.54
N LYS A 557 -40.68 -7.01 -17.52
CA LYS A 557 -41.91 -6.25 -17.23
C LYS A 557 -42.25 -5.21 -18.31
N ALA A 558 -41.24 -4.56 -18.90
CA ALA A 558 -41.44 -3.52 -19.93
C ALA A 558 -42.04 -4.04 -21.25
N ILE A 559 -41.96 -5.34 -21.48
CA ILE A 559 -42.47 -6.04 -22.66
C ILE A 559 -43.68 -6.94 -22.35
N GLU A 560 -44.23 -6.82 -21.14
CA GLU A 560 -45.44 -7.52 -20.74
C GLU A 560 -46.63 -7.07 -21.62
N GLY A 561 -47.44 -8.03 -22.07
CA GLY A 561 -48.56 -7.78 -23.00
C GLY A 561 -48.16 -7.58 -24.47
N LYS A 562 -46.87 -7.57 -24.82
CA LYS A 562 -46.39 -7.58 -26.21
C LYS A 562 -46.11 -9.01 -26.67
N GLY A 563 -46.70 -9.39 -27.80
CA GLY A 563 -46.64 -10.75 -28.36
C GLY A 563 -45.95 -10.84 -29.72
N ASP A 564 -45.30 -9.77 -30.19
CA ASP A 564 -44.54 -9.81 -31.43
C ASP A 564 -43.25 -10.64 -31.30
N PRO A 565 -42.68 -11.16 -32.42
CA PRO A 565 -41.50 -12.00 -32.37
C PRO A 565 -40.27 -11.37 -31.73
N ALA A 566 -40.12 -10.04 -31.81
CA ALA A 566 -38.99 -9.34 -31.19
C ALA A 566 -39.16 -9.25 -29.67
N ALA A 567 -40.38 -8.94 -29.19
CA ALA A 567 -40.69 -8.97 -27.76
C ALA A 567 -40.51 -10.37 -27.14
N ASN A 568 -40.86 -11.45 -27.86
CA ASN A 568 -40.64 -12.80 -27.35
C ASN A 568 -39.15 -13.16 -27.26
N ARG A 569 -38.32 -12.73 -28.22
CA ARG A 569 -36.86 -12.92 -28.17
C ARG A 569 -36.24 -12.15 -27.01
N GLU A 570 -36.59 -10.88 -26.86
CA GLU A 570 -36.14 -10.02 -25.76
C GLU A 570 -36.51 -10.63 -24.39
N ARG A 571 -37.73 -11.17 -24.26
CA ARG A 571 -38.18 -11.86 -23.02
C ARG A 571 -37.33 -13.08 -22.72
N GLN A 572 -37.05 -13.90 -23.73
CA GLN A 572 -36.25 -15.11 -23.55
C GLN A 572 -34.80 -14.79 -23.16
N GLU A 573 -34.19 -13.79 -23.80
CA GLU A 573 -32.83 -13.33 -23.48
C GLU A 573 -32.76 -12.74 -22.07
N ALA A 574 -33.70 -11.86 -21.70
CA ALA A 574 -33.74 -11.26 -20.36
C ALA A 574 -33.99 -12.32 -19.27
N GLN A 575 -34.84 -13.32 -19.52
CA GLN A 575 -35.07 -14.42 -18.58
C GLN A 575 -33.82 -15.28 -18.40
N ALA A 576 -33.12 -15.62 -19.49
CA ALA A 576 -31.90 -16.41 -19.40
C ALA A 576 -30.80 -15.69 -18.60
N GLU A 577 -30.65 -14.37 -18.77
CA GLU A 577 -29.70 -13.59 -17.99
C GLU A 577 -30.12 -13.41 -16.53
N LEU A 578 -31.43 -13.34 -16.25
CA LEU A 578 -31.97 -13.32 -14.88
C LEU A 578 -31.65 -14.63 -14.15
N ASP A 579 -31.99 -15.77 -14.76
CA ASP A 579 -31.76 -17.09 -14.18
C ASP A 579 -30.26 -17.32 -13.92
N LYS A 580 -29.41 -16.90 -14.86
CA LYS A 580 -27.95 -16.93 -14.71
C LYS A 580 -27.47 -16.04 -13.57
N ALA A 581 -27.97 -14.81 -13.45
CA ALA A 581 -27.59 -13.91 -12.37
C ALA A 581 -27.99 -14.47 -11.00
N MET A 582 -29.17 -15.08 -10.88
CA MET A 582 -29.64 -15.72 -9.65
C MET A 582 -28.78 -16.92 -9.26
N ALA A 583 -28.45 -17.81 -10.20
CA ALA A 583 -27.58 -18.95 -9.93
C ALA A 583 -26.18 -18.52 -9.46
N VAL A 584 -25.58 -17.53 -10.13
CA VAL A 584 -24.28 -16.96 -9.74
C VAL A 584 -24.33 -16.37 -8.33
N MET A 585 -25.43 -15.69 -7.97
CA MET A 585 -25.60 -15.12 -6.62
C MET A 585 -25.67 -16.20 -5.54
N GLU A 586 -26.41 -17.27 -5.79
CA GLU A 586 -26.54 -18.40 -4.85
C GLU A 586 -25.17 -19.05 -4.62
N GLU A 587 -24.45 -19.40 -5.68
CA GLU A 587 -23.12 -20.00 -5.59
C GLU A 587 -22.10 -19.09 -4.88
N LEU A 588 -22.11 -17.78 -5.17
CA LEU A 588 -21.22 -16.83 -4.50
C LEU A 588 -21.58 -16.65 -3.03
N ASN A 589 -22.86 -16.70 -2.67
CA ASN A 589 -23.30 -16.60 -1.29
C ASN A 589 -22.91 -17.85 -0.50
N ASP A 590 -23.07 -19.05 -1.07
CA ASP A 590 -22.62 -20.30 -0.47
C ASP A 590 -21.11 -20.31 -0.28
N PHE A 591 -20.35 -19.85 -1.28
CA PHE A 591 -18.91 -19.68 -1.19
C PHE A 591 -18.53 -18.69 -0.08
N TYR A 592 -19.19 -17.53 -0.02
CA TYR A 592 -18.96 -16.54 1.04
C TYR A 592 -19.18 -17.13 2.44
N GLN A 593 -20.28 -17.87 2.64
CA GLN A 593 -20.55 -18.53 3.93
C GLN A 593 -19.51 -19.63 4.25
N ASN A 594 -19.06 -20.37 3.23
CA ASN A 594 -18.00 -21.36 3.40
C ASN A 594 -16.69 -20.71 3.86
N ILE A 595 -16.27 -19.60 3.22
CA ILE A 595 -15.06 -18.88 3.59
C ILE A 595 -15.20 -18.30 5.00
N LEU A 596 -16.32 -17.66 5.33
CA LEU A 596 -16.58 -17.10 6.65
C LEU A 596 -16.55 -18.17 7.74
N THR A 597 -17.10 -19.35 7.49
CA THR A 597 -17.17 -20.44 8.49
C THR A 597 -15.79 -21.04 8.78
N HIS A 598 -14.97 -21.24 7.75
CA HIS A 598 -13.73 -22.02 7.90
C HIS A 598 -12.47 -21.15 8.02
N TRP A 599 -12.47 -19.93 7.47
CA TRP A 599 -11.28 -19.09 7.35
C TRP A 599 -11.33 -17.80 8.16
N ASP A 600 -12.40 -17.49 8.90
CA ASP A 600 -12.51 -16.24 9.67
C ASP A 600 -11.53 -16.15 10.85
N LEU A 601 -11.23 -17.29 11.49
CA LEU A 601 -10.24 -17.36 12.55
C LEU A 601 -8.81 -17.17 12.00
N PRO A 602 -7.98 -16.27 12.58
CA PRO A 602 -6.61 -16.07 12.13
C PRO A 602 -5.75 -17.34 12.19
N GLU A 603 -5.97 -18.22 13.15
CA GLU A 603 -5.26 -19.49 13.32
C GLU A 603 -5.59 -20.46 12.18
N SER A 604 -6.83 -20.41 11.68
CA SER A 604 -7.25 -21.21 10.52
C SER A 604 -6.49 -20.83 9.24
N ARG A 605 -5.98 -19.60 9.16
CA ARG A 605 -5.27 -19.06 8.00
C ARG A 605 -3.76 -19.29 8.03
N VAL A 606 -3.20 -19.85 9.10
CA VAL A 606 -1.75 -20.17 9.17
C VAL A 606 -1.41 -21.23 8.12
N LEU A 607 -0.54 -20.91 7.17
CA LEU A 607 -0.10 -21.81 6.10
C LEU A 607 1.08 -22.68 6.51
N GLY A 608 1.93 -22.17 7.39
CA GLY A 608 3.21 -22.77 7.71
C GLY A 608 4.11 -21.79 8.45
N HIS A 609 5.42 -22.04 8.43
CA HIS A 609 6.38 -21.22 9.16
C HIS A 609 7.69 -21.04 8.38
N VAL A 610 8.37 -19.92 8.61
CA VAL A 610 9.67 -19.65 8.00
C VAL A 610 10.70 -20.65 8.54
N ILE A 611 11.47 -21.27 7.66
CA ILE A 611 12.58 -22.17 8.04
C ILE A 611 13.95 -21.54 7.84
N LEU A 612 14.09 -20.67 6.85
CA LEU A 612 15.36 -20.08 6.48
C LEU A 612 15.14 -18.71 5.82
N SER A 613 15.93 -17.72 6.24
CA SER A 613 16.08 -16.45 5.55
C SER A 613 17.43 -15.81 5.86
N LEU A 614 18.13 -15.36 4.83
CA LEU A 614 19.43 -14.68 4.97
C LEU A 614 19.22 -13.17 5.16
N PRO A 615 20.20 -12.42 5.70
CA PRO A 615 20.12 -10.96 5.68
C PRO A 615 19.97 -10.42 4.25
N ILE A 616 19.13 -9.40 4.07
CA ILE A 616 19.08 -8.60 2.84
C ILE A 616 20.46 -8.01 2.62
N SER A 617 21.06 -8.33 1.48
CA SER A 617 22.38 -7.81 1.12
C SER A 617 22.50 -7.69 -0.38
N SER A 618 23.43 -6.85 -0.81
CA SER A 618 23.89 -6.84 -2.20
C SER A 618 24.98 -7.91 -2.33
N GLY A 619 24.60 -9.17 -2.62
CA GLY A 619 25.49 -10.34 -2.63
C GLY A 619 26.54 -10.33 -3.76
N GLU A 620 26.75 -11.46 -4.46
CA GLU A 620 27.60 -11.57 -5.68
C GLU A 620 27.03 -10.80 -6.90
N GLY A 621 26.47 -9.61 -6.67
CA GLY A 621 26.05 -8.68 -7.68
C GLY A 621 24.53 -8.47 -7.82
N TYR A 622 23.66 -9.29 -7.24
CA TYR A 622 22.21 -9.05 -7.19
C TYR A 622 21.72 -8.86 -5.74
N THR A 623 20.55 -8.23 -5.55
CA THR A 623 19.94 -8.15 -4.22
C THR A 623 19.47 -9.53 -3.78
N GLU A 624 20.00 -9.99 -2.65
CA GLU A 624 19.63 -11.24 -2.00
C GLU A 624 18.53 -10.97 -0.98
N ASP A 625 17.27 -11.15 -1.39
CA ASP A 625 16.09 -10.89 -0.57
C ASP A 625 15.07 -12.00 -0.75
N TRP A 626 15.24 -13.09 0.01
CA TRP A 626 14.36 -14.25 -0.04
C TRP A 626 14.21 -14.93 1.33
N ALA A 627 13.09 -15.60 1.51
CA ALA A 627 12.79 -16.47 2.64
C ALA A 627 12.09 -17.75 2.15
N ALA A 628 12.40 -18.86 2.81
CA ALA A 628 11.76 -20.16 2.58
C ALA A 628 10.82 -20.48 3.75
N ILE A 629 9.57 -20.80 3.41
CA ILE A 629 8.48 -21.10 4.34
C ILE A 629 8.10 -22.56 4.17
N GLU A 630 8.23 -23.37 5.20
CA GLU A 630 7.72 -24.75 5.18
C GLU A 630 6.20 -24.72 5.32
N ILE A 631 5.51 -25.26 4.32
CA ILE A 631 4.05 -25.35 4.30
C ILE A 631 3.61 -26.54 5.14
N ASP A 632 2.62 -26.32 5.99
CA ASP A 632 2.02 -27.39 6.79
C ASP A 632 1.36 -28.42 5.87
N ALA A 633 1.79 -29.68 5.97
CA ALA A 633 1.29 -30.78 5.17
C ALA A 633 -0.22 -31.04 5.33
N SER A 634 -0.86 -30.50 6.37
CA SER A 634 -2.31 -30.54 6.53
C SER A 634 -3.04 -29.58 5.59
N LYS A 635 -2.37 -28.56 5.04
CA LYS A 635 -2.95 -27.55 4.14
C LYS A 635 -3.03 -27.98 2.68
N ILE A 636 -2.17 -28.90 2.29
CA ILE A 636 -1.98 -29.32 0.90
C ILE A 636 -1.96 -30.84 0.81
N ASP A 637 -2.59 -31.40 -0.21
CA ASP A 637 -2.49 -32.80 -0.58
C ASP A 637 -2.41 -32.98 -2.11
N ALA A 638 -2.31 -34.24 -2.55
CA ALA A 638 -2.19 -34.58 -3.96
C ALA A 638 -3.43 -34.22 -4.80
N ASN A 639 -4.58 -33.92 -4.18
CA ASN A 639 -5.81 -33.58 -4.90
C ASN A 639 -5.95 -32.07 -5.13
N ASN A 640 -5.32 -31.22 -4.30
CA ASN A 640 -5.39 -29.77 -4.44
C ASN A 640 -4.12 -29.12 -5.01
N PHE A 641 -2.94 -29.75 -4.86
CA PHE A 641 -1.68 -29.23 -5.38
C PHE A 641 -1.17 -30.01 -6.61
N ASN A 642 -1.29 -29.38 -7.77
CA ASN A 642 -0.85 -29.92 -9.06
C ASN A 642 0.47 -29.28 -9.56
N GLY A 643 1.28 -28.77 -8.63
CA GLY A 643 2.52 -28.05 -8.91
C GLY A 643 2.33 -26.54 -9.10
N ASN A 644 3.45 -25.86 -9.37
CA ASN A 644 3.48 -24.42 -9.60
C ASN A 644 2.66 -24.02 -10.83
N ALA A 645 1.60 -23.24 -10.62
CA ALA A 645 0.80 -22.68 -11.71
C ALA A 645 0.29 -21.28 -11.36
N ILE A 646 0.31 -20.38 -12.34
CA ILE A 646 -0.34 -19.07 -12.25
C ILE A 646 -1.74 -19.18 -12.86
N ASP A 647 -2.77 -18.78 -12.11
CA ASP A 647 -4.11 -18.63 -12.66
C ASP A 647 -4.18 -17.35 -13.51
N LEU A 648 -4.49 -17.46 -14.80
CA LEU A 648 -4.59 -16.28 -15.68
C LEU A 648 -5.87 -15.45 -15.45
N GLY A 649 -6.79 -15.89 -14.59
CA GLY A 649 -8.01 -15.18 -14.21
C GLY A 649 -8.95 -14.82 -15.37
N THR A 650 -10.07 -14.18 -15.07
CA THR A 650 -11.06 -13.77 -16.09
C THR A 650 -11.06 -12.26 -16.36
N HIS A 651 -10.25 -11.49 -15.62
CA HIS A 651 -10.21 -10.03 -15.69
C HIS A 651 -9.71 -9.49 -17.04
N ILE A 652 -8.68 -10.10 -17.62
CA ILE A 652 -8.19 -9.74 -18.95
C ILE A 652 -8.80 -10.74 -19.95
N PRO A 653 -9.55 -10.29 -20.98
CA PRO A 653 -10.10 -11.16 -22.01
C PRO A 653 -9.03 -12.03 -22.65
N VAL A 654 -9.37 -13.29 -22.99
CA VAL A 654 -8.42 -14.28 -23.52
C VAL A 654 -7.72 -13.79 -24.79
N ASP A 655 -8.46 -13.14 -25.70
CA ASP A 655 -7.92 -12.60 -26.94
C ASP A 655 -7.02 -11.39 -26.69
N GLU A 656 -7.37 -10.52 -25.75
CA GLU A 656 -6.55 -9.37 -25.36
C GLU A 656 -5.25 -9.84 -24.70
N PHE A 657 -5.33 -10.74 -23.71
CA PHE A 657 -4.16 -11.30 -23.04
C PHE A 657 -3.23 -12.00 -24.03
N SER A 658 -3.78 -12.81 -24.93
CA SER A 658 -3.00 -13.51 -25.95
C SER A 658 -2.30 -12.54 -26.91
N ARG A 659 -2.93 -11.42 -27.25
CA ARG A 659 -2.31 -10.36 -28.06
C ARG A 659 -1.21 -9.62 -27.33
N MET A 660 -1.33 -9.43 -26.01
CA MET A 660 -0.26 -8.82 -25.21
C MET A 660 0.96 -9.74 -25.15
N MET A 661 0.74 -11.04 -24.92
CA MET A 661 1.83 -12.04 -24.88
C MET A 661 2.49 -12.27 -26.24
N CYS A 662 1.71 -12.18 -27.33
CA CYS A 662 2.18 -12.33 -28.71
C CYS A 662 2.09 -10.99 -29.46
N SER A 663 2.65 -9.92 -28.90
CA SER A 663 2.59 -8.57 -29.47
C SER A 663 3.17 -8.47 -30.88
N ASN A 664 4.22 -9.26 -31.17
CA ASN A 664 4.78 -9.43 -32.50
C ASN A 664 4.32 -10.78 -33.12
N PRO A 665 3.78 -10.80 -34.35
CA PRO A 665 3.37 -12.04 -35.02
C PRO A 665 4.49 -13.08 -35.17
N ARG A 666 5.77 -12.66 -35.21
CA ARG A 666 6.92 -13.58 -35.26
C ARG A 666 7.07 -14.39 -33.97
N ASN A 667 6.52 -13.90 -32.86
CA ASN A 667 6.51 -14.58 -31.57
C ASN A 667 5.24 -15.42 -31.35
N ALA A 668 4.43 -15.71 -32.36
CA ALA A 668 3.17 -16.44 -32.15
C ALA A 668 3.34 -17.81 -31.45
N HIS A 669 4.54 -18.38 -31.45
CA HIS A 669 4.90 -19.64 -30.80
C HIS A 669 5.32 -19.47 -29.32
N SER A 670 5.49 -18.25 -28.81
CA SER A 670 5.99 -17.98 -27.45
C SER A 670 4.91 -18.05 -26.36
N PHE A 671 3.63 -18.14 -26.73
CA PHE A 671 2.54 -18.28 -25.79
C PHE A 671 1.34 -19.01 -26.42
N THR A 672 0.69 -19.86 -25.63
CA THR A 672 -0.60 -20.46 -25.98
C THR A 672 -1.46 -20.43 -24.72
N TYR A 673 -2.65 -19.82 -24.81
CA TYR A 673 -3.52 -19.71 -23.66
C TYR A 673 -4.02 -21.10 -23.23
N PRO A 674 -3.75 -21.54 -21.98
CA PRO A 674 -4.14 -22.85 -21.51
C PRO A 674 -5.66 -22.97 -21.39
N GLY A 675 -6.23 -24.10 -21.82
CA GLY A 675 -7.69 -24.31 -21.82
C GLY A 675 -8.31 -24.35 -20.42
N ASP A 676 -7.52 -24.70 -19.41
CA ASP A 676 -7.89 -24.66 -17.99
C ASP A 676 -7.48 -23.35 -17.29
N ARG A 677 -6.95 -22.37 -18.05
CA ARG A 677 -6.47 -21.05 -17.56
C ARG A 677 -5.23 -21.10 -16.67
N LEU A 678 -4.70 -22.29 -16.35
CA LEU A 678 -3.57 -22.45 -15.45
C LEU A 678 -2.26 -22.51 -16.24
N LEU A 679 -1.45 -21.44 -16.17
CA LEU A 679 -0.11 -21.45 -16.74
C LEU A 679 0.84 -22.20 -15.80
N LYS A 680 1.07 -23.48 -16.11
CA LYS A 680 2.02 -24.34 -15.36
C LYS A 680 3.45 -23.87 -15.56
N LEU A 681 4.19 -23.71 -14.46
CA LEU A 681 5.57 -23.27 -14.50
C LEU A 681 6.53 -24.44 -14.78
N LYS A 682 7.45 -24.24 -15.71
CA LYS A 682 8.37 -25.27 -16.20
C LYS A 682 9.73 -24.66 -16.50
N GLY A 683 10.75 -25.07 -15.75
CA GLY A 683 12.12 -24.62 -15.96
C GLY A 683 12.33 -23.13 -15.66
N THR A 684 13.44 -22.60 -16.13
CA THR A 684 13.91 -21.23 -15.87
C THR A 684 14.35 -20.55 -17.15
N ILE A 685 14.27 -19.23 -17.18
CA ILE A 685 14.85 -18.41 -18.26
C ILE A 685 16.37 -18.32 -18.01
N PRO A 686 17.24 -18.66 -18.98
CA PRO A 686 18.68 -18.49 -18.84
C PRO A 686 19.09 -17.01 -18.76
N ASP A 687 20.12 -16.68 -17.97
CA ASP A 687 20.65 -15.32 -17.86
C ASP A 687 21.02 -14.73 -19.23
N ASP A 688 21.67 -15.52 -20.09
CA ASP A 688 22.05 -15.09 -21.44
C ASP A 688 20.83 -14.68 -22.28
N GLU A 689 19.71 -15.40 -22.14
CA GLU A 689 18.46 -15.09 -22.83
C GLU A 689 17.76 -13.86 -22.23
N MET A 690 17.86 -13.65 -20.92
CA MET A 690 17.38 -12.41 -20.29
C MET A 690 18.14 -11.18 -20.81
N ARG A 691 19.44 -11.32 -21.12
CA ARG A 691 20.29 -10.25 -21.67
C ARG A 691 20.19 -10.11 -23.19
N HIS A 692 19.84 -11.19 -23.87
CA HIS A 692 19.77 -11.25 -25.32
C HIS A 692 18.46 -11.92 -25.76
N PRO A 693 17.30 -11.26 -25.55
CA PRO A 693 16.01 -11.79 -25.96
C PRO A 693 15.99 -12.14 -27.44
N THR A 694 15.42 -13.31 -27.75
CA THR A 694 15.11 -13.68 -29.15
C THR A 694 13.71 -13.23 -29.56
N ALA A 695 12.83 -13.00 -28.58
CA ALA A 695 11.49 -12.45 -28.78
C ALA A 695 11.56 -10.95 -29.10
N LEU A 696 10.63 -10.50 -29.94
CA LEU A 696 10.54 -9.11 -30.40
C LEU A 696 9.29 -8.41 -29.87
N ASP A 697 9.38 -7.11 -29.55
CA ASP A 697 8.20 -6.30 -29.23
C ASP A 697 7.45 -5.82 -30.50
N GLU A 698 6.44 -4.96 -30.31
CA GLU A 698 5.66 -4.35 -31.39
C GLU A 698 6.48 -3.48 -32.36
N ASN A 699 7.64 -2.97 -31.91
CA ASN A 699 8.55 -2.15 -32.71
C ASN A 699 9.64 -3.00 -33.40
N ASN A 700 9.64 -4.32 -33.20
CA ASN A 700 10.69 -5.27 -33.60
C ASN A 700 12.00 -5.13 -32.81
N ASP A 701 11.95 -4.56 -31.62
CA ASP A 701 13.09 -4.51 -30.72
C ASP A 701 13.13 -5.78 -29.84
N PRO A 702 14.31 -6.35 -29.54
CA PRO A 702 14.44 -7.51 -28.65
C PRO A 702 13.84 -7.23 -27.27
N CYS A 703 12.86 -8.04 -26.85
CA CYS A 703 12.19 -7.88 -25.57
C CYS A 703 11.52 -9.19 -25.11
N LEU A 704 11.68 -9.54 -23.81
CA LEU A 704 10.90 -10.61 -23.19
C LEU A 704 9.60 -10.04 -22.62
N ILE A 705 8.47 -10.58 -23.04
CA ILE A 705 7.18 -10.34 -22.38
C ILE A 705 7.07 -11.28 -21.19
N VAL A 706 6.85 -10.70 -20.02
CA VAL A 706 6.77 -11.41 -18.75
C VAL A 706 5.47 -11.11 -18.05
N ILE A 707 5.03 -12.04 -17.20
CA ILE A 707 3.83 -11.91 -16.39
C ILE A 707 4.13 -12.21 -14.93
N LYS A 708 3.31 -11.65 -14.05
CA LYS A 708 3.22 -12.05 -12.65
C LYS A 708 1.78 -12.05 -12.18
N ARG A 709 1.51 -12.75 -11.09
CA ARG A 709 0.31 -12.55 -10.28
C ARG A 709 0.73 -12.09 -8.88
N GLY A 710 0.21 -10.94 -8.47
CA GLY A 710 0.47 -10.32 -7.16
C GLY A 710 -0.81 -10.03 -6.39
N ASN A 711 -0.71 -9.92 -5.07
CA ASN A 711 -1.83 -9.64 -4.17
C ASN A 711 -2.52 -8.30 -4.49
N THR A 712 -1.77 -7.27 -4.89
CA THR A 712 -2.33 -5.93 -5.12
C THR A 712 -2.77 -5.73 -6.56
N THR A 713 -1.93 -6.10 -7.54
CA THR A 713 -2.24 -5.84 -8.96
C THR A 713 -2.94 -7.00 -9.67
N ASN A 714 -3.15 -8.14 -9.01
CA ASN A 714 -3.55 -9.39 -9.65
C ASN A 714 -2.57 -9.77 -10.78
N LEU A 715 -3.08 -10.32 -11.89
CA LEU A 715 -2.31 -10.66 -13.06
C LEU A 715 -1.91 -9.41 -13.86
N THR A 716 -0.62 -9.23 -14.08
CA THR A 716 -0.08 -8.15 -14.89
C THR A 716 0.90 -8.67 -15.94
N VAL A 717 0.99 -7.94 -17.05
CA VAL A 717 1.93 -8.19 -18.14
C VAL A 717 2.93 -7.04 -18.19
N GLY A 718 4.20 -7.36 -18.44
CA GLY A 718 5.29 -6.39 -18.46
C GLY A 718 6.32 -6.72 -19.51
N ARG A 719 7.21 -5.77 -19.75
CA ARG A 719 8.34 -5.89 -20.67
C ARG A 719 9.62 -5.92 -19.87
N ALA A 720 10.30 -7.05 -19.89
CA ALA A 720 11.58 -7.18 -19.20
C ALA A 720 12.69 -6.50 -20.01
N SER A 721 13.53 -5.72 -19.31
CA SER A 721 14.70 -5.09 -19.89
C SER A 721 15.84 -6.10 -20.05
N ASP A 722 16.55 -5.96 -21.16
CA ASP A 722 17.76 -6.71 -21.51
C ASP A 722 19.01 -6.22 -20.73
N ILE A 723 18.97 -5.01 -20.15
CA ILE A 723 20.08 -4.43 -19.38
C ILE A 723 19.79 -4.53 -17.87
N CYS A 724 20.84 -4.74 -17.06
CA CYS A 724 20.72 -4.68 -15.59
C CYS A 724 20.36 -3.25 -15.17
N SER A 725 19.38 -3.11 -14.29
CA SER A 725 19.32 -1.91 -13.47
C SER A 725 20.31 -2.04 -12.31
N TYR A 726 20.82 -0.92 -11.84
CA TYR A 726 21.69 -0.88 -10.67
C TYR A 726 20.99 -0.08 -9.58
N ALA A 727 20.69 -0.74 -8.46
CA ALA A 727 20.20 -0.11 -7.26
C ALA A 727 21.37 0.19 -6.32
N ARG A 728 21.31 1.33 -5.62
CA ARG A 728 22.30 1.70 -4.60
C ARG A 728 21.59 1.93 -3.28
N ILE A 729 21.94 1.11 -2.29
CA ILE A 729 21.45 1.26 -0.92
C ILE A 729 22.58 1.90 -0.12
N TYR A 730 22.30 3.04 0.49
CA TYR A 730 23.23 3.72 1.37
C TYR A 730 22.94 3.28 2.81
N ASP A 731 23.96 2.80 3.52
CA ASP A 731 23.85 2.58 4.96
C ASP A 731 23.86 3.91 5.73
N ASP A 732 23.60 3.86 7.04
CA ASP A 732 23.62 5.03 7.93
C ASP A 732 25.00 5.73 7.99
N ASN A 733 26.05 5.10 7.45
CA ASN A 733 27.40 5.64 7.36
C ASN A 733 27.74 6.19 5.95
N ASP A 734 26.73 6.40 5.09
CA ASP A 734 26.87 6.84 3.68
C ASP A 734 27.68 5.88 2.78
N LYS A 735 27.88 4.63 3.21
CA LYS A 735 28.51 3.61 2.36
C LYS A 735 27.45 3.02 1.43
N ALA A 736 27.67 3.18 0.13
CA ALA A 736 26.79 2.63 -0.89
C ALA A 736 27.11 1.16 -1.18
N GLU A 737 26.15 0.27 -0.93
CA GLU A 737 26.11 -1.04 -1.55
C GLU A 737 25.39 -0.94 -2.89
N THR A 738 26.00 -1.48 -3.95
CA THR A 738 25.41 -1.51 -5.29
C THR A 738 24.97 -2.92 -5.62
N SER A 739 23.70 -3.09 -5.95
CA SER A 739 23.13 -4.34 -6.44
C SER A 739 22.64 -4.18 -7.88
N LYS A 740 22.63 -5.28 -8.63
CA LYS A 740 21.97 -5.41 -9.92
C LYS A 740 20.54 -5.91 -9.69
N GLU A 741 19.65 -5.47 -10.55
CA GLU A 741 18.25 -5.87 -10.58
C GLU A 741 17.81 -6.17 -12.01
N TRP A 742 16.90 -7.12 -12.18
CA TRP A 742 16.20 -7.30 -13.43
C TRP A 742 14.99 -6.36 -13.49
N ALA A 743 15.09 -5.33 -14.33
CA ALA A 743 14.05 -4.31 -14.48
C ALA A 743 12.93 -4.79 -15.40
N ILE A 744 11.69 -4.58 -14.96
CA ILE A 744 10.48 -4.89 -15.69
C ILE A 744 9.67 -3.61 -15.82
N LEU A 745 9.40 -3.23 -17.06
CA LEU A 745 8.64 -2.04 -17.42
C LEU A 745 7.16 -2.40 -17.57
N PRO A 746 6.25 -1.43 -17.40
CA PRO A 746 4.86 -1.57 -17.80
C PRO A 746 4.74 -2.03 -19.26
N PHE A 747 3.73 -2.85 -19.54
CA PHE A 747 3.45 -3.30 -20.91
C PHE A 747 3.27 -2.11 -21.86
N ASP A 748 2.38 -1.17 -21.51
CA ASP A 748 2.20 0.10 -22.19
C ASP A 748 1.74 1.19 -21.20
N SER A 749 1.47 2.40 -21.72
CA SER A 749 1.00 3.52 -20.89
C SER A 749 -0.45 3.41 -20.41
N LYS A 750 -1.21 2.41 -20.88
CA LYS A 750 -2.64 2.23 -20.60
C LYS A 750 -2.92 1.07 -19.64
N SER A 751 -2.03 0.08 -19.61
CA SER A 751 -2.13 -1.16 -18.83
C SER A 751 -1.86 -0.95 -17.33
N GLY A 752 -1.36 0.24 -16.95
CA GLY A 752 -0.97 0.54 -15.58
C GLY A 752 0.39 -0.05 -15.21
N PRO A 753 0.77 -0.02 -13.91
CA PRO A 753 2.08 -0.46 -13.46
C PRO A 753 2.17 -1.98 -13.49
N PHE A 754 3.36 -2.53 -13.78
CA PHE A 754 3.56 -3.98 -13.69
C PHE A 754 3.39 -4.49 -12.25
N SER A 755 3.79 -3.68 -11.26
CA SER A 755 3.76 -4.01 -9.84
C SER A 755 3.37 -2.82 -8.98
N ALA A 756 2.71 -3.08 -7.85
CA ALA A 756 2.46 -2.11 -6.80
C ALA A 756 2.92 -2.65 -5.43
N LYS A 757 2.86 -1.80 -4.40
CA LYS A 757 3.11 -2.22 -3.01
C LYS A 757 2.13 -3.34 -2.62
N GLY A 758 2.62 -4.44 -2.07
CA GLY A 758 1.86 -5.66 -1.81
C GLY A 758 2.12 -6.81 -2.81
N ASP A 759 2.83 -6.55 -3.90
CA ASP A 759 3.20 -7.60 -4.86
C ASP A 759 4.61 -8.18 -4.63
N SER A 760 5.35 -7.69 -3.63
CA SER A 760 6.70 -8.21 -3.38
C SER A 760 6.63 -9.70 -3.06
N GLY A 761 7.62 -10.45 -3.53
CA GLY A 761 7.64 -11.90 -3.45
C GLY A 761 6.86 -12.60 -4.58
N SER A 762 6.13 -11.92 -5.46
CA SER A 762 5.56 -12.55 -6.66
C SER A 762 6.63 -13.17 -7.57
N VAL A 763 6.34 -14.34 -8.14
CA VAL A 763 7.16 -14.91 -9.21
C VAL A 763 6.90 -14.20 -10.54
N VAL A 764 7.97 -13.97 -11.30
CA VAL A 764 7.93 -13.42 -12.66
C VAL A 764 8.28 -14.51 -13.65
N VAL A 765 7.46 -14.69 -14.70
CA VAL A 765 7.58 -15.79 -15.67
C VAL A 765 7.36 -15.31 -17.10
N ASP A 766 7.86 -16.04 -18.10
CA ASP A 766 7.55 -15.77 -19.51
C ASP A 766 6.27 -16.48 -19.99
N GLY A 767 5.91 -16.29 -21.26
CA GLY A 767 4.76 -16.95 -21.88
C GLY A 767 4.86 -18.47 -22.00
N LEU A 768 6.04 -19.06 -21.80
CA LEU A 768 6.23 -20.51 -21.78
C LEU A 768 6.13 -21.10 -20.37
N GLY A 769 5.92 -20.25 -19.36
CA GLY A 769 5.90 -20.65 -17.95
C GLY A 769 7.30 -20.86 -17.36
N ARG A 770 8.37 -20.37 -17.99
CA ARG A 770 9.72 -20.44 -17.42
C ARG A 770 9.88 -19.34 -16.37
N ILE A 771 10.42 -19.70 -15.21
CA ILE A 771 10.66 -18.73 -14.13
C ILE A 771 11.80 -17.79 -14.53
N GLY A 772 11.58 -16.49 -14.43
CA GLY A 772 12.61 -15.47 -14.65
C GLY A 772 13.20 -14.94 -13.34
N GLY A 773 12.37 -14.72 -12.32
CA GLY A 773 12.85 -14.18 -11.05
C GLY A 773 11.77 -14.03 -9.98
N LEU A 774 12.19 -13.53 -8.84
CA LEU A 774 11.35 -13.18 -7.70
C LEU A 774 11.31 -11.66 -7.57
N LEU A 775 10.11 -11.09 -7.50
CA LEU A 775 9.93 -9.65 -7.37
C LEU A 775 10.33 -9.18 -5.98
N THR A 776 11.16 -8.13 -5.88
CA THR A 776 11.71 -7.65 -4.60
C THR A 776 11.38 -6.18 -4.34
N SER A 777 11.32 -5.35 -5.38
CA SER A 777 11.08 -3.91 -5.20
C SER A 777 10.51 -3.25 -6.45
N GLY A 778 10.19 -1.96 -6.35
CA GLY A 778 9.80 -1.14 -7.49
C GLY A 778 10.11 0.33 -7.24
N ALA A 779 10.16 1.11 -8.32
CA ALA A 779 10.47 2.53 -8.30
C ALA A 779 9.62 3.30 -9.31
N GLY A 780 9.01 4.40 -8.89
CA GLY A 780 8.32 5.34 -9.75
C GLY A 780 7.36 6.24 -8.97
N ALA A 781 7.01 7.38 -9.58
CA ALA A 781 6.13 8.39 -8.97
C ALA A 781 4.72 8.36 -9.58
N THR A 782 4.54 7.65 -10.69
CA THR A 782 3.28 7.59 -11.45
C THR A 782 3.13 6.19 -12.04
N PRO A 783 1.91 5.64 -12.13
CA PRO A 783 1.68 4.25 -12.56
C PRO A 783 2.27 3.87 -13.93
N SER A 784 2.40 4.82 -14.85
CA SER A 784 2.98 4.59 -16.20
C SER A 784 4.51 4.64 -16.25
N LEU A 785 5.17 5.05 -15.16
CA LEU A 785 6.63 5.17 -15.03
C LEU A 785 7.17 4.27 -13.91
N ASP A 786 6.33 3.42 -13.33
CA ASP A 786 6.74 2.49 -12.27
C ASP A 786 7.51 1.32 -12.89
N ILE A 787 8.78 1.21 -12.51
CA ILE A 787 9.67 0.10 -12.84
C ILE A 787 9.61 -0.89 -11.70
N ALA A 788 9.42 -2.17 -12.02
CA ALA A 788 9.48 -3.25 -11.06
C ALA A 788 10.85 -3.94 -11.14
N TYR A 789 11.37 -4.41 -10.02
CA TYR A 789 12.67 -5.06 -9.92
C TYR A 789 12.52 -6.47 -9.36
N ALA A 790 13.15 -7.42 -10.05
CA ALA A 790 13.20 -8.82 -9.66
C ALA A 790 14.63 -9.32 -9.57
N THR A 791 14.88 -10.19 -8.59
CA THR A 791 16.12 -10.95 -8.50
C THR A 791 16.04 -12.18 -9.43
N PRO A 792 17.01 -12.38 -10.35
CA PRO A 792 16.99 -13.52 -11.27
C PRO A 792 16.95 -14.88 -10.57
N ILE A 793 16.20 -15.81 -11.15
CA ILE A 793 15.99 -17.14 -10.55
C ILE A 793 17.26 -17.98 -10.48
N SER A 794 18.17 -17.82 -11.44
CA SER A 794 19.46 -18.52 -11.50
C SER A 794 20.29 -18.24 -10.25
N PHE A 795 20.35 -16.97 -9.85
CA PHE A 795 20.98 -16.52 -8.63
C PHE A 795 20.28 -17.09 -7.40
N LEU A 796 18.95 -16.94 -7.31
CA LEU A 796 18.18 -17.43 -6.14
C LEU A 796 18.36 -18.93 -5.91
N LEU A 797 18.24 -19.76 -6.95
CA LEU A 797 18.39 -21.21 -6.82
C LEU A 797 19.81 -21.61 -6.39
N LYS A 798 20.85 -20.96 -6.95
CA LYS A 798 22.24 -21.16 -6.53
C LYS A 798 22.41 -20.84 -5.05
N ARG A 799 21.91 -19.68 -4.61
CA ARG A 799 22.02 -19.23 -3.22
C ARG A 799 21.26 -20.13 -2.24
N MET A 800 20.06 -20.59 -2.62
CA MET A 800 19.30 -21.56 -1.82
C MET A 800 20.07 -22.86 -1.60
N GLN A 801 20.68 -23.41 -2.67
CA GLN A 801 21.50 -24.63 -2.58
C GLN A 801 22.76 -24.43 -1.73
N GLU A 802 23.47 -23.31 -1.90
CA GLU A 802 24.65 -22.97 -1.10
C GLU A 802 24.35 -22.85 0.40
N ASN A 803 23.11 -22.50 0.75
CA ASN A 803 22.67 -22.34 2.13
C ASN A 803 21.87 -23.55 2.65
N GLY A 804 22.05 -24.72 2.04
CA GLY A 804 21.62 -26.00 2.60
C GLY A 804 20.24 -26.49 2.17
N LEU A 805 19.54 -25.79 1.28
CA LEU A 805 18.27 -26.29 0.72
C LEU A 805 18.56 -27.33 -0.37
N ASN A 806 18.22 -28.60 -0.11
CA ASN A 806 18.35 -29.70 -1.06
C ASN A 806 17.21 -29.68 -2.09
N LEU A 807 17.31 -28.77 -3.05
CA LEU A 807 16.30 -28.59 -4.10
C LEU A 807 16.22 -29.82 -4.99
N VAL A 808 15.13 -30.58 -4.91
CA VAL A 808 14.93 -31.76 -5.78
C VAL A 808 14.31 -31.36 -7.10
N ASN A 809 13.39 -30.37 -7.13
CA ASN A 809 12.52 -30.15 -8.29
C ASN A 809 12.14 -28.67 -8.54
N ALA A 810 13.09 -27.77 -8.81
CA ALA A 810 12.72 -26.44 -9.35
C ALA A 810 12.24 -26.49 -10.82
N SER A 811 12.57 -27.56 -11.56
CA SER A 811 12.43 -27.63 -13.03
C SER A 811 11.81 -28.93 -13.58
N ARG A 812 11.48 -29.91 -12.73
CA ARG A 812 10.78 -31.16 -13.13
C ARG A 812 9.57 -31.41 -12.22
N GLN A 813 8.45 -30.78 -12.53
CA GLN A 813 7.13 -31.29 -12.12
C GLN A 813 6.24 -31.33 -13.37
N THR A 814 6.53 -32.30 -14.23
CA THR A 814 5.61 -32.81 -15.25
C THR A 814 5.44 -34.29 -15.00
N ALA A 815 4.30 -34.66 -14.43
CA ALA A 815 3.55 -35.81 -14.89
C ALA A 815 2.35 -35.27 -15.67
#